data_AF-K6Y4C3-F1
#
_entry.id   AF-K6Y4C3-F1
#
_cell.length_a   1.000
_cell.length_b   1.000
_cell.length_c   1.000
_cell.angle_alpha   90.00
_cell.angle_beta   90.00
_cell.angle_gamma   90.00
#
_symmetry.space_group_name_H-M   'P 1'
#
loop_
_entity.id
_entity.type
_entity.pdbx_description
1 polymer ?
#
loop_
_entity_poly.entity_id
_entity_poly.type
_entity_poly.pdbx_seq_one_letter_code
_entity_poly.pdbx_strand_id
1 'polypeptide(L)'
;MTLFRAIKPVWVLTLMVLILLGIAATVPINGASGDGVSRFIGRFHILVLHFPVTLLLLAPALSLYAYFTRNAAFKPFVRFLWWLGSVAVFITVSMGMLLAANEGFEIAEVRLHMLGGLSVAILTFFATALLTSSTPKAWYKFAYVSVSGALVIGLFVTAHAGGNLVHGESYLVRFAPSPIAQWFQTKQQTELTVVDDAVYNDQVRPLLTQYCFGCHGSDTQKGGVQLDVLNPDFVVGNDAPHWHAALDMINSGEMPPAKKKQPSAEERRVLVDWMTNGIHLAKEAKKGKSQQTIRRLTKQQYQNTLVELTSVDANFASLLPDDPLSEIGFSNNAELLQNSTLHLETFEQIARQALDKAIDPADKPEVVHYRMHFGKDIGVGEKHSKSSGYLDVPLPTKDFYVEVLDENGQPKSEAELGDLKKYFSASLRGSDKRRFKAESGHLSLFSAKPHKEINEPGKFGSWHGPSPNLAMQIKRYFPSEGEFILRIKAGKGSSFKIPVTFAAALPNLLPITSLDEYKQPKVTSEKSVVMTAATGNSSTNLVKSGPQSDLVVLKENEMQGFENFKVKLPTQQQAFYEINLVHPEMAKGEQTEVEIQFGKTAKFAHQLTSTGRAQTGEMVVSKLGAAMLKGDAHQVKLNVGQNFPGFSHLILTKTTLNESEAKKFENPYFVNQVNTHSSPVVVPFVGSRTDDGMDYKNLKHVETIKSEEGHSEIYSFRGRLENFPLPSVDAEGDQWVSGSLKVGLWNGDMINQEADAGSVINVDYIEFEAPYIEQWPSRSHRQIFVDSDLDKSSPEYARLIIKEFAKRAYRRPVSESEIQPYFEFWQAIAPEFERFEESIKEPLVAILSSTSFLYMAEPNDSFEAPDKTSEVVNDAPNQLFELLGIGSVQASENHHSLVTDYALANRLSYFLWNSPPDQELLSLAAKGELRNELDTQVKRMLTDTQRLQRFVTVFAREWLRLDRLENQTVDVESFPDFNRFVKKDMAMETTEFLTYLIQQDLSALNIIESDFAMLNQNLAEFYGLEGVTGPTFRKVTLDESTGRGGLLGQGAFLTGHADGVHSHPVKRAVWLKAKIMGVEPPPPPPNVPQLDPDTPGFDKLTLKQQLELHRDKDSCRDCHAKIDPYGLVFENYDAVGRYRDSYKGAVVDSLSVLPDGIEVNGLGEIKGYLLNAKQDQVVMSLVKHLYAYALGKEVNFHDESELNDLLEKVKNEDYSMQSVILSIIQSPSFNQA
;
A
#
# COMPACT_ATOMS: atom_id res chain seq x y z
N MET A 1 -17.93 -38.21 -77.51
CA MET A 1 -17.34 -37.29 -76.50
C MET A 1 -17.86 -35.87 -76.76
N THR A 2 -19.16 -35.71 -76.64
CA THR A 2 -19.97 -34.59 -77.15
C THR A 2 -20.96 -34.20 -76.05
N LEU A 3 -20.45 -33.86 -74.86
CA LEU A 3 -21.30 -33.44 -73.72
C LEU A 3 -20.83 -32.14 -73.02
N PHE A 4 -19.68 -31.56 -73.39
CA PHE A 4 -19.12 -30.34 -72.74
C PHE A 4 -19.04 -29.10 -73.65
N ARG A 5 -19.81 -29.03 -74.74
CA ARG A 5 -19.82 -27.86 -75.64
C ARG A 5 -20.88 -26.79 -75.30
N ALA A 6 -21.52 -26.87 -74.12
CA ALA A 6 -22.64 -25.98 -73.77
C ALA A 6 -22.59 -25.42 -72.33
N ILE A 7 -21.41 -25.13 -71.78
CA ILE A 7 -21.31 -24.12 -70.71
C ILE A 7 -20.58 -22.92 -71.32
N LYS A 8 -21.27 -21.80 -71.48
CA LYS A 8 -20.60 -20.58 -71.96
C LYS A 8 -19.54 -20.20 -70.90
N PRO A 9 -18.29 -19.91 -71.27
CA PRO A 9 -17.20 -19.44 -70.38
C PRO A 9 -17.66 -18.43 -69.32
N VAL A 10 -18.54 -17.53 -69.73
CA VAL A 10 -19.16 -16.49 -68.92
C VAL A 10 -19.91 -17.08 -67.71
N TRP A 11 -20.68 -18.16 -67.88
CA TRP A 11 -21.44 -18.77 -66.78
C TRP A 11 -20.52 -19.37 -65.69
N VAL A 12 -19.40 -19.97 -66.07
CA VAL A 12 -18.42 -20.52 -65.11
C VAL A 12 -17.80 -19.38 -64.29
N LEU A 13 -17.38 -18.31 -64.96
CA LEU A 13 -16.76 -17.15 -64.33
C LEU A 13 -17.76 -16.40 -63.43
N THR A 14 -19.02 -16.28 -63.85
CA THR A 14 -20.11 -15.71 -63.03
C THR A 14 -20.38 -16.56 -61.79
N LEU A 15 -20.37 -17.90 -61.92
CA LEU A 15 -20.54 -18.80 -60.76
C LEU A 15 -19.38 -18.65 -59.77
N MET A 16 -18.13 -18.53 -60.23
CA MET A 16 -16.97 -18.30 -59.38
C MET A 16 -17.06 -16.97 -58.61
N VAL A 17 -17.53 -15.89 -59.26
CA VAL A 17 -17.80 -14.60 -58.60
C VAL A 17 -18.86 -14.75 -57.49
N LEU A 18 -19.98 -15.41 -57.79
CA LEU A 18 -21.07 -15.60 -56.82
C LEU A 18 -20.63 -16.44 -55.62
N ILE A 19 -19.77 -17.46 -55.84
CA ILE A 19 -19.20 -18.26 -54.76
C ILE A 19 -18.29 -17.40 -53.87
N LEU A 20 -17.38 -16.61 -54.44
CA LEU A 20 -16.50 -15.74 -53.63
C LEU A 20 -17.29 -14.69 -52.86
N LEU A 21 -18.34 -14.10 -53.46
CA LEU A 21 -19.21 -13.15 -52.77
C LEU A 21 -20.02 -13.82 -51.64
N GLY A 22 -20.48 -15.06 -51.86
CA GLY A 22 -21.15 -15.85 -50.84
C GLY A 22 -20.22 -16.14 -49.65
N ILE A 23 -19.01 -16.62 -49.92
CA ILE A 23 -17.98 -16.88 -48.90
C ILE A 23 -17.66 -15.59 -48.13
N ALA A 24 -17.41 -14.49 -48.83
CA ALA A 24 -17.10 -13.19 -48.22
C ALA A 24 -18.23 -12.66 -47.32
N ALA A 25 -19.49 -13.00 -47.60
CA ALA A 25 -20.64 -12.59 -46.80
C ALA A 25 -20.88 -13.46 -45.56
N THR A 26 -20.43 -14.73 -45.58
CA THR A 26 -20.73 -15.71 -44.51
C THR A 26 -19.56 -15.98 -43.57
N VAL A 27 -18.33 -15.65 -43.95
CA VAL A 27 -17.12 -15.96 -43.18
C VAL A 27 -16.90 -14.92 -42.07
N PRO A 28 -16.92 -15.31 -40.78
CA PRO A 28 -16.72 -14.38 -39.66
C PRO A 28 -15.24 -14.02 -39.51
N ILE A 29 -14.91 -12.73 -39.61
CA ILE A 29 -13.53 -12.19 -39.51
C ILE A 29 -13.23 -11.85 -38.04
N ASN A 30 -13.40 -12.83 -37.15
CA ASN A 30 -13.23 -12.66 -35.70
C ASN A 30 -12.17 -13.61 -35.10
N GLY A 31 -11.49 -14.41 -35.93
CA GLY A 31 -10.46 -15.36 -35.50
C GLY A 31 -10.97 -16.54 -34.67
N ALA A 32 -12.28 -16.66 -34.44
CA ALA A 32 -12.86 -17.59 -33.47
C ALA A 32 -13.41 -18.90 -34.09
N SER A 33 -13.39 -19.03 -35.42
CA SER A 33 -14.30 -19.94 -36.13
C SER A 33 -13.69 -21.20 -36.78
N GLY A 34 -12.40 -21.47 -36.60
CA GLY A 34 -11.69 -22.52 -37.35
C GLY A 34 -11.24 -23.76 -36.57
N ASP A 35 -11.46 -24.94 -37.16
CA ASP A 35 -10.77 -26.18 -36.78
C ASP A 35 -9.31 -26.19 -37.28
N GLY A 36 -8.50 -27.16 -36.83
CA GLY A 36 -7.08 -27.23 -37.20
C GLY A 36 -6.84 -27.33 -38.72
N VAL A 37 -7.76 -27.94 -39.47
CA VAL A 37 -7.61 -28.15 -40.92
C VAL A 37 -7.92 -26.87 -41.70
N SER A 38 -8.97 -26.14 -41.32
CA SER A 38 -9.30 -24.85 -41.95
C SER A 38 -8.20 -23.81 -41.70
N ARG A 39 -7.60 -23.83 -40.50
CA ARG A 39 -6.42 -23.04 -40.14
C ARG A 39 -5.21 -23.41 -41.00
N PHE A 40 -4.93 -24.71 -41.14
CA PHE A 40 -3.83 -25.20 -41.97
C PHE A 40 -3.97 -24.79 -43.44
N ILE A 41 -5.14 -24.98 -44.05
CA ILE A 41 -5.39 -24.65 -45.46
C ILE A 41 -5.30 -23.13 -45.73
N GLY A 42 -5.84 -22.30 -44.83
CA GLY A 42 -5.82 -20.84 -44.99
C GLY A 42 -4.39 -20.28 -45.09
N ARG A 43 -3.46 -20.82 -44.29
CA ARG A 43 -2.05 -20.37 -44.26
C ARG A 43 -1.29 -20.58 -45.57
N PHE A 44 -1.74 -21.46 -46.46
CA PHE A 44 -1.16 -21.61 -47.80
C PHE A 44 -1.46 -20.45 -48.75
N HIS A 45 -2.33 -19.51 -48.39
CA HIS A 45 -2.58 -18.29 -49.16
C HIS A 45 -1.28 -17.61 -49.60
N ILE A 46 -0.30 -17.51 -48.70
CA ILE A 46 0.99 -16.83 -48.90
C ILE A 46 1.85 -17.57 -49.93
N LEU A 47 1.85 -18.91 -49.88
CA LEU A 47 2.59 -19.74 -50.82
C LEU A 47 1.97 -19.64 -52.22
N VAL A 48 0.64 -19.70 -52.29
CA VAL A 48 -0.07 -19.78 -53.57
C VAL A 48 -0.14 -18.42 -54.26
N LEU A 49 -0.16 -17.28 -53.55
CA LEU A 49 -0.41 -15.95 -54.15
C LEU A 49 0.58 -15.52 -55.23
N HIS A 50 1.84 -15.96 -55.16
CA HIS A 50 2.87 -15.57 -56.14
C HIS A 50 2.54 -16.09 -57.54
N PHE A 51 1.92 -17.28 -57.62
CA PHE A 51 1.56 -17.93 -58.87
C PHE A 51 0.50 -17.17 -59.69
N PRO A 52 -0.70 -16.83 -59.19
CA PRO A 52 -1.64 -16.00 -59.91
C PRO A 52 -1.09 -14.60 -60.19
N VAL A 53 -0.36 -13.98 -59.27
CA VAL A 53 0.21 -12.63 -59.50
C VAL A 53 1.11 -12.61 -60.73
N THR A 54 2.01 -13.59 -60.87
CA THR A 54 2.86 -13.70 -62.07
C THR A 54 2.03 -13.90 -63.34
N LEU A 55 1.01 -14.77 -63.32
CA LEU A 55 0.14 -15.02 -64.48
C LEU A 55 -0.65 -13.77 -64.88
N LEU A 56 -1.17 -13.02 -63.90
CA LEU A 56 -1.99 -11.84 -64.10
C LEU A 56 -1.22 -10.59 -64.52
N LEU A 57 0.08 -10.53 -64.26
CA LEU A 57 0.97 -9.51 -64.84
C LEU A 57 1.42 -9.91 -66.25
N LEU A 58 1.71 -11.20 -66.46
CA LEU A 58 2.19 -11.72 -67.73
C LEU A 58 1.10 -11.72 -68.82
N ALA A 59 -0.14 -12.07 -68.50
CA ALA A 59 -1.24 -12.14 -69.45
C ALA A 59 -1.56 -10.80 -70.16
N PRO A 60 -1.70 -9.65 -69.47
CA PRO A 60 -1.88 -8.35 -70.11
C PRO A 60 -0.61 -7.86 -70.83
N ALA A 61 0.58 -8.13 -70.28
CA ALA A 61 1.85 -7.79 -70.94
C ALA A 61 2.01 -8.52 -72.29
N LEU A 62 1.73 -9.82 -72.33
CA LEU A 62 1.75 -10.62 -73.57
C LEU A 62 0.60 -10.25 -74.51
N SER A 63 -0.55 -9.83 -73.98
CA SER A 63 -1.65 -9.30 -74.80
C SER A 63 -1.22 -8.02 -75.55
N LEU A 64 -0.52 -7.12 -74.85
CA LEU A 64 0.00 -5.88 -75.40
C LEU A 64 1.13 -6.16 -76.40
N TYR A 65 2.05 -7.08 -76.07
CA TYR A 65 3.11 -7.52 -76.97
C TYR A 65 2.57 -8.17 -78.26
N ALA A 66 1.56 -9.04 -78.15
CA ALA A 66 0.90 -9.66 -79.30
C ALA A 66 0.17 -8.63 -80.18
N TYR A 67 -0.34 -7.55 -79.59
CA TYR A 67 -0.93 -6.43 -80.33
C TYR A 67 0.12 -5.68 -81.17
N PHE A 68 1.26 -5.33 -80.57
CA PHE A 68 2.33 -4.60 -81.27
C PHE A 68 3.05 -5.44 -82.32
N THR A 69 3.32 -6.72 -82.04
CA THR A 69 4.04 -7.61 -82.96
C THR A 69 3.16 -8.22 -84.06
N ARG A 70 1.84 -8.03 -83.99
CA ARG A 70 0.82 -8.65 -84.87
C ARG A 70 0.92 -10.17 -84.97
N ASN A 71 1.62 -10.83 -84.04
CA ASN A 71 1.83 -12.26 -84.07
C ASN A 71 0.61 -13.01 -83.50
N ALA A 72 -0.14 -13.67 -84.39
CA ALA A 72 -1.36 -14.38 -84.02
C ALA A 72 -1.10 -15.64 -83.15
N ALA A 73 0.14 -16.13 -83.09
CA ALA A 73 0.50 -17.33 -82.33
C ALA A 73 0.35 -17.17 -80.81
N PHE A 74 0.39 -15.94 -80.29
CA PHE A 74 0.25 -15.67 -78.85
C PHE A 74 -1.20 -15.67 -78.35
N LYS A 75 -2.20 -15.57 -79.23
CA LYS A 75 -3.61 -15.47 -78.81
C LYS A 75 -4.12 -16.70 -78.03
N PRO A 76 -3.83 -17.95 -78.44
CA PRO A 76 -4.19 -19.13 -77.65
C PRO A 76 -3.47 -19.17 -76.30
N PHE A 77 -2.21 -18.74 -76.25
CA PHE A 77 -1.39 -18.73 -75.04
C PHE A 77 -1.88 -17.68 -74.03
N VAL A 78 -2.18 -16.47 -74.48
CA VAL A 78 -2.81 -15.42 -73.64
C VAL A 78 -4.14 -15.89 -73.07
N ARG A 79 -4.97 -16.58 -73.87
CA ARG A 79 -6.24 -17.17 -73.39
C ARG A 79 -6.02 -18.24 -72.32
N PHE A 80 -4.99 -19.06 -72.48
CA PHE A 80 -4.61 -20.05 -71.49
C PHE A 80 -4.16 -19.39 -70.17
N LEU A 81 -3.32 -18.35 -70.24
CA LEU A 81 -2.85 -17.62 -69.06
C LEU A 81 -3.99 -16.95 -68.28
N TRP A 82 -4.97 -16.35 -68.95
CA TRP A 82 -6.13 -15.75 -68.29
C TRP A 82 -7.04 -16.78 -67.59
N TRP A 83 -7.23 -17.95 -68.21
CA TRP A 83 -7.98 -19.04 -67.58
C TRP A 83 -7.24 -19.66 -66.40
N LEU A 84 -5.94 -19.92 -66.55
CA LEU A 84 -5.10 -20.42 -65.46
C LEU A 84 -5.03 -19.42 -64.32
N GLY A 85 -4.88 -18.12 -64.65
CA GLY A 85 -4.92 -17.02 -63.69
C GLY A 85 -6.26 -16.93 -62.97
N SER A 86 -7.39 -17.06 -63.67
CA SER A 86 -8.73 -17.08 -63.06
C SER A 86 -8.87 -18.19 -62.02
N VAL A 87 -8.44 -19.41 -62.34
CA VAL A 87 -8.50 -20.55 -61.40
C VAL A 87 -7.58 -20.31 -60.20
N ALA A 88 -6.36 -19.86 -60.45
CA ALA A 88 -5.38 -19.61 -59.39
C ALA A 88 -5.84 -18.51 -58.43
N VAL A 89 -6.38 -17.40 -58.94
CA VAL A 89 -6.88 -16.29 -58.13
C VAL A 89 -8.08 -16.71 -57.28
N PHE A 90 -8.98 -17.52 -57.81
CA PHE A 90 -10.11 -18.07 -57.05
C PHE A 90 -9.64 -18.87 -55.84
N ILE A 91 -8.65 -19.75 -56.02
CA ILE A 91 -8.06 -20.55 -54.93
C ILE A 91 -7.37 -19.65 -53.92
N THR A 92 -6.51 -18.73 -54.38
CA THR A 92 -5.78 -17.81 -53.51
C THR A 92 -6.72 -16.96 -52.66
N VAL A 93 -7.73 -16.32 -53.26
CA VAL A 93 -8.67 -15.46 -52.53
C VAL A 93 -9.51 -16.26 -51.54
N SER A 94 -9.93 -17.48 -51.90
CA SER A 94 -10.64 -18.38 -50.97
C SER A 94 -9.78 -18.77 -49.76
N MET A 95 -8.51 -19.11 -49.98
CA MET A 95 -7.55 -19.39 -48.90
C MET A 95 -7.30 -18.15 -48.02
N GLY A 96 -7.23 -16.95 -48.62
CA GLY A 96 -7.07 -15.69 -47.88
C GLY A 96 -8.27 -15.37 -46.99
N MET A 97 -9.49 -15.63 -47.47
CA MET A 97 -10.72 -15.52 -46.66
C MET A 97 -10.75 -16.54 -45.52
N LEU A 98 -10.34 -17.79 -45.77
CA LEU A 98 -10.19 -18.81 -44.72
C LEU A 98 -9.12 -18.41 -43.69
N LEU A 99 -8.05 -17.76 -44.13
CA LEU A 99 -7.02 -17.27 -43.23
C LEU A 99 -7.57 -16.15 -42.32
N ALA A 100 -8.26 -15.17 -42.91
CA ALA A 100 -8.90 -14.07 -42.18
C ALA A 100 -10.02 -14.53 -41.22
N ALA A 101 -10.68 -15.65 -41.52
CA ALA A 101 -11.69 -16.26 -40.65
C ALA A 101 -11.13 -16.81 -39.33
N ASN A 102 -9.88 -17.27 -39.40
CA ASN A 102 -9.29 -18.19 -38.46
C ASN A 102 -8.13 -17.58 -37.65
N GLU A 103 -7.66 -16.39 -38.04
CA GLU A 103 -6.60 -15.65 -37.36
C GLU A 103 -7.09 -14.23 -37.02
N GLY A 104 -6.99 -13.86 -35.74
CA GLY A 104 -7.47 -12.59 -35.21
C GLY A 104 -6.55 -11.42 -35.54
N PHE A 105 -6.60 -10.95 -36.78
CA PHE A 105 -5.84 -9.77 -37.22
C PHE A 105 -6.58 -8.45 -36.97
N GLU A 106 -5.86 -7.32 -36.97
CA GLU A 106 -6.46 -5.99 -36.88
C GLU A 106 -7.47 -5.72 -38.01
N ILE A 107 -8.65 -5.23 -37.62
CA ILE A 107 -9.88 -5.31 -38.42
C ILE A 107 -9.81 -4.43 -39.68
N ALA A 108 -9.09 -3.31 -39.66
CA ALA A 108 -9.13 -2.33 -40.75
C ALA A 108 -8.24 -2.72 -41.95
N GLU A 109 -6.97 -3.05 -41.71
CA GLU A 109 -6.01 -3.36 -42.78
C GLU A 109 -6.34 -4.69 -43.48
N VAL A 110 -6.73 -5.70 -42.71
CA VAL A 110 -7.11 -7.01 -43.26
C VAL A 110 -8.41 -6.92 -44.07
N ARG A 111 -9.37 -6.09 -43.66
CA ARG A 111 -10.57 -5.84 -44.49
C ARG A 111 -10.21 -5.16 -45.81
N LEU A 112 -9.32 -4.18 -45.80
CA LEU A 112 -8.88 -3.50 -47.02
C LEU A 112 -8.16 -4.47 -47.97
N HIS A 113 -7.26 -5.30 -47.45
CA HIS A 113 -6.56 -6.33 -48.23
C HIS A 113 -7.51 -7.38 -48.81
N MET A 114 -8.49 -7.84 -48.02
CA MET A 114 -9.49 -8.81 -48.46
C MET A 114 -10.39 -8.24 -49.58
N LEU A 115 -10.85 -7.00 -49.44
CA LEU A 115 -11.62 -6.30 -50.47
C LEU A 115 -10.79 -6.08 -51.74
N GLY A 116 -9.49 -5.77 -51.59
CA GLY A 116 -8.54 -5.69 -52.69
C GLY A 116 -8.42 -7.02 -53.45
N GLY A 117 -8.22 -8.13 -52.73
CA GLY A 117 -8.13 -9.48 -53.31
C GLY A 117 -9.40 -9.89 -54.06
N LEU A 118 -10.57 -9.62 -53.49
CA LEU A 118 -11.86 -9.86 -54.14
C LEU A 118 -12.04 -9.01 -55.41
N SER A 119 -11.63 -7.74 -55.38
CA SER A 119 -11.67 -6.84 -56.53
C SER A 119 -10.78 -7.34 -57.67
N VAL A 120 -9.56 -7.80 -57.35
CA VAL A 120 -8.63 -8.41 -58.31
C VAL A 120 -9.24 -9.67 -58.93
N ALA A 121 -9.91 -10.53 -58.14
CA ALA A 121 -10.60 -11.72 -58.65
C ALA A 121 -11.71 -11.38 -59.64
N ILE A 122 -12.57 -10.43 -59.29
CA ILE A 122 -13.68 -10.00 -60.15
C ILE A 122 -13.15 -9.42 -61.46
N LEU A 123 -12.15 -8.54 -61.41
CA LEU A 123 -11.52 -7.97 -62.60
C LEU A 123 -10.85 -9.05 -63.48
N THR A 124 -10.23 -10.07 -62.86
CA THR A 124 -9.62 -11.21 -63.56
C THR A 124 -10.68 -12.01 -64.33
N PHE A 125 -11.80 -12.32 -63.68
CA PHE A 125 -12.90 -13.05 -64.30
C PHE A 125 -13.52 -12.24 -65.43
N PHE A 126 -13.67 -10.92 -65.25
CA PHE A 126 -14.21 -10.04 -66.27
C PHE A 126 -13.27 -9.91 -67.49
N ALA A 127 -11.96 -9.77 -67.27
CA ALA A 127 -10.96 -9.79 -68.33
C ALA A 127 -10.98 -11.11 -69.13
N THR A 128 -11.08 -12.24 -68.42
CA THR A 128 -11.16 -13.58 -69.02
C THR A 128 -12.45 -13.78 -69.81
N ALA A 129 -13.59 -13.28 -69.31
CA ALA A 129 -14.88 -13.31 -69.99
C ALA A 129 -14.87 -12.46 -71.28
N LEU A 130 -14.31 -11.25 -71.22
CA LEU A 130 -14.17 -10.36 -72.39
C LEU A 130 -13.27 -10.97 -73.47
N LEU A 131 -12.20 -11.66 -73.08
CA LEU A 131 -11.27 -12.32 -74.01
C LEU A 131 -11.85 -13.57 -74.68
N THR A 132 -12.73 -14.29 -73.98
CA THR A 132 -13.36 -15.53 -74.45
C THR A 132 -14.68 -15.30 -75.20
N SER A 133 -15.26 -14.10 -75.09
CA SER A 133 -16.42 -13.70 -75.88
C SER A 133 -16.08 -13.55 -77.36
N SER A 134 -16.93 -14.09 -78.23
CA SER A 134 -16.75 -14.08 -79.70
C SER A 134 -17.32 -12.82 -80.38
N THR A 135 -17.60 -11.76 -79.62
CA THR A 135 -18.29 -10.55 -80.11
C THR A 135 -17.33 -9.55 -80.79
N PRO A 136 -17.47 -9.26 -82.09
CA PRO A 136 -16.51 -8.44 -82.85
C PRO A 136 -16.76 -6.92 -82.73
N LYS A 137 -17.25 -6.41 -81.59
CA LYS A 137 -17.56 -4.98 -81.43
C LYS A 137 -16.35 -4.20 -80.88
N ALA A 138 -16.09 -3.01 -81.41
CA ALA A 138 -14.93 -2.17 -81.03
C ALA A 138 -14.88 -1.86 -79.52
N TRP A 139 -16.04 -1.68 -78.88
CA TRP A 139 -16.12 -1.40 -77.44
C TRP A 139 -15.63 -2.56 -76.56
N TYR A 140 -15.70 -3.82 -77.01
CA TYR A 140 -15.18 -4.98 -76.25
C TYR A 140 -13.67 -4.92 -76.10
N LYS A 141 -12.95 -4.44 -77.13
CA LYS A 141 -11.49 -4.28 -77.08
C LYS A 141 -11.09 -3.18 -76.10
N PHE A 142 -11.83 -2.07 -76.11
CA PHE A 142 -11.63 -0.99 -75.16
C PHE A 142 -11.89 -1.46 -73.72
N ALA A 143 -13.02 -2.14 -73.47
CA ALA A 143 -13.35 -2.70 -72.17
C ALA A 143 -12.27 -3.67 -71.66
N TYR A 144 -11.74 -4.55 -72.53
CA TYR A 144 -10.69 -5.49 -72.16
C TYR A 144 -9.40 -4.79 -71.72
N VAL A 145 -8.97 -3.75 -72.44
CA VAL A 145 -7.78 -2.97 -72.10
C VAL A 145 -7.97 -2.21 -70.79
N SER A 146 -9.11 -1.55 -70.60
CA SER A 146 -9.42 -0.82 -69.37
C SER A 146 -9.47 -1.72 -68.14
N VAL A 147 -10.12 -2.89 -68.26
CA VAL A 147 -10.24 -3.86 -67.15
C VAL A 147 -8.88 -4.48 -66.82
N SER A 148 -8.09 -4.81 -67.84
CA SER A 148 -6.73 -5.34 -67.65
C SER A 148 -5.80 -4.31 -66.97
N GLY A 149 -5.92 -3.03 -67.34
CA GLY A 149 -5.16 -1.95 -66.69
C GLY A 149 -5.57 -1.73 -65.23
N ALA A 150 -6.88 -1.69 -64.95
CA ALA A 150 -7.41 -1.58 -63.59
C ALA A 150 -6.98 -2.77 -62.70
N LEU A 151 -6.94 -3.98 -63.27
CA LEU A 151 -6.46 -5.18 -62.60
C LEU A 151 -4.98 -5.07 -62.18
N VAL A 152 -4.10 -4.59 -63.08
CA VAL A 152 -2.67 -4.43 -62.75
C VAL A 152 -2.50 -3.42 -61.62
N ILE A 153 -3.22 -2.29 -61.65
CA ILE A 153 -3.20 -1.30 -60.57
C ILE A 153 -3.70 -1.92 -59.25
N GLY A 154 -4.83 -2.62 -59.30
CA GLY A 154 -5.40 -3.30 -58.13
C GLY A 154 -4.47 -4.34 -57.51
N LEU A 155 -3.70 -5.06 -58.33
CA LEU A 155 -2.68 -6.01 -57.87
C LEU A 155 -1.59 -5.32 -57.06
N PHE A 156 -1.04 -4.20 -57.54
CA PHE A 156 -0.01 -3.46 -56.80
C PHE A 156 -0.52 -2.90 -55.47
N VAL A 157 -1.74 -2.33 -55.46
CA VAL A 157 -2.36 -1.80 -54.24
C VAL A 157 -2.61 -2.90 -53.21
N THR A 158 -3.15 -4.04 -53.66
CA THR A 158 -3.45 -5.18 -52.77
C THR A 158 -2.16 -5.83 -52.25
N ALA A 159 -1.13 -5.94 -53.09
CA ALA A 159 0.17 -6.47 -52.71
C ALA A 159 0.89 -5.57 -51.69
N HIS A 160 0.81 -4.24 -51.83
CA HIS A 160 1.35 -3.30 -50.87
C HIS A 160 0.70 -3.45 -49.49
N ALA A 161 -0.63 -3.59 -49.44
CA ALA A 161 -1.37 -3.80 -48.19
C ALA A 161 -1.05 -5.15 -47.51
N GLY A 162 -0.70 -6.18 -48.28
CA GLY A 162 -0.32 -7.50 -47.73
C GLY A 162 1.14 -7.61 -47.28
N GLY A 163 2.04 -6.73 -47.75
CA GLY A 163 3.47 -6.79 -47.48
C GLY A 163 3.90 -6.44 -46.06
N ASN A 164 2.99 -5.90 -45.23
CA ASN A 164 3.24 -5.54 -43.83
C ASN A 164 2.99 -6.69 -42.83
N LEU A 165 2.50 -7.84 -43.29
CA LEU A 165 2.19 -9.01 -42.46
C LEU A 165 3.33 -10.04 -42.58
N VAL A 166 4.16 -10.18 -41.54
CA VAL A 166 5.32 -11.10 -41.52
C VAL A 166 5.05 -12.26 -40.57
N HIS A 167 5.43 -13.48 -40.93
CA HIS A 167 5.18 -14.70 -40.13
C HIS A 167 6.44 -15.54 -39.94
N GLY A 168 6.57 -16.20 -38.78
CA GLY A 168 7.69 -17.08 -38.44
C GLY A 168 7.64 -18.45 -39.13
N GLU A 169 8.70 -19.24 -39.02
CA GLU A 169 8.90 -20.44 -39.86
C GLU A 169 7.97 -21.63 -39.57
N SER A 170 7.42 -21.71 -38.37
CA SER A 170 6.39 -22.70 -38.05
C SER A 170 5.01 -22.30 -38.59
N TYR A 171 4.88 -21.13 -39.24
CA TYR A 171 3.59 -20.60 -39.68
C TYR A 171 2.84 -21.61 -40.56
N LEU A 172 3.42 -22.13 -41.63
CA LEU A 172 2.69 -23.03 -42.53
C LEU A 172 2.29 -24.37 -41.89
N VAL A 173 3.00 -24.84 -40.86
CA VAL A 173 2.88 -26.21 -40.33
C VAL A 173 2.30 -26.32 -38.92
N ARG A 174 2.11 -25.21 -38.20
CA ARG A 174 1.62 -25.16 -36.81
C ARG A 174 0.31 -25.91 -36.56
N PHE A 175 -0.55 -25.99 -37.57
CA PHE A 175 -1.87 -26.64 -37.48
C PHE A 175 -2.00 -27.86 -38.41
N ALA A 176 -0.88 -28.41 -38.88
CA ALA A 176 -0.90 -29.56 -39.78
C ALA A 176 -1.56 -30.78 -39.11
N PRO A 177 -2.52 -31.47 -39.76
CA PRO A 177 -3.09 -32.70 -39.23
C PRO A 177 -2.04 -33.83 -39.23
N SER A 178 -2.03 -34.69 -38.19
CA SER A 178 -1.19 -35.89 -38.16
C SER A 178 -1.60 -36.82 -39.32
N PRO A 179 -0.73 -37.08 -40.31
CA PRO A 179 0.72 -37.34 -40.22
C PRO A 179 1.66 -36.24 -40.75
N ILE A 180 1.14 -35.12 -41.27
CA ILE A 180 1.96 -34.06 -41.90
C ILE A 180 2.84 -33.36 -40.86
N ALA A 181 2.31 -33.12 -39.66
CA ALA A 181 3.07 -32.52 -38.56
C ALA A 181 4.32 -33.34 -38.18
N GLN A 182 4.21 -34.67 -38.18
CA GLN A 182 5.33 -35.57 -37.86
C GLN A 182 6.43 -35.53 -38.93
N TRP A 183 6.06 -35.37 -40.21
CA TRP A 183 7.05 -35.36 -41.30
C TRP A 183 8.01 -34.17 -41.22
N PHE A 184 7.50 -33.00 -40.80
CA PHE A 184 8.28 -31.77 -40.64
C PHE A 184 9.11 -31.71 -39.34
N GLN A 185 8.81 -32.54 -38.34
CA GLN A 185 9.60 -32.63 -37.10
C GLN A 185 10.90 -33.45 -37.26
N THR A 186 11.13 -34.10 -38.41
CA THR A 186 12.20 -35.10 -38.58
C THR A 186 13.55 -34.56 -39.10
N LYS A 187 13.83 -33.26 -39.03
CA LYS A 187 15.16 -32.75 -39.43
C LYS A 187 15.80 -31.86 -38.37
N GLN A 188 16.80 -32.49 -37.73
CA GLN A 188 17.99 -31.91 -37.11
C GLN A 188 17.83 -31.34 -35.70
N GLN A 189 17.60 -32.22 -34.72
CA GLN A 189 18.24 -32.06 -33.41
C GLN A 189 19.75 -32.21 -33.62
N THR A 190 20.45 -31.09 -33.74
CA THR A 190 21.90 -31.07 -33.51
C THR A 190 22.06 -31.18 -31.99
N GLU A 191 22.56 -32.32 -31.51
CA GLU A 191 23.10 -32.41 -30.15
C GLU A 191 24.29 -31.44 -30.05
N LEU A 192 24.04 -30.20 -29.66
CA LEU A 192 25.07 -29.26 -29.24
C LEU A 192 25.22 -29.43 -27.73
N THR A 193 26.19 -30.23 -27.29
CA THR A 193 26.48 -30.42 -25.86
C THR A 193 27.26 -29.25 -25.25
N VAL A 194 27.71 -28.29 -26.07
CA VAL A 194 28.39 -27.04 -25.72
C VAL A 194 28.00 -26.01 -26.79
N VAL A 195 27.80 -24.73 -26.43
CA VAL A 195 27.65 -23.66 -27.43
C VAL A 195 28.95 -23.59 -28.22
N ASP A 196 28.94 -24.03 -29.48
CA ASP A 196 30.12 -24.02 -30.34
C ASP A 196 30.56 -22.57 -30.60
N ASP A 197 31.74 -22.19 -30.08
CA ASP A 197 32.37 -20.88 -30.30
C ASP A 197 32.45 -20.51 -31.79
N ALA A 198 32.54 -21.50 -32.68
CA ALA A 198 32.52 -21.27 -34.12
C ALA A 198 31.16 -20.72 -34.59
N VAL A 199 30.05 -21.22 -34.06
CA VAL A 199 28.71 -20.74 -34.43
C VAL A 199 28.50 -19.30 -33.96
N TYR A 200 28.95 -18.95 -32.74
CA TYR A 200 28.85 -17.58 -32.26
C TYR A 200 29.71 -16.63 -33.12
N ASN A 201 30.99 -16.97 -33.34
CA ASN A 201 31.91 -16.08 -34.05
C ASN A 201 31.59 -15.95 -35.55
N ASP A 202 31.17 -17.04 -36.21
CA ASP A 202 30.99 -17.05 -37.66
C ASP A 202 29.59 -16.62 -38.10
N GLN A 203 28.55 -16.86 -37.28
CA GLN A 203 27.15 -16.66 -37.67
C GLN A 203 26.42 -15.62 -36.82
N VAL A 204 26.60 -15.62 -35.49
CA VAL A 204 25.80 -14.77 -34.58
C VAL A 204 26.42 -13.39 -34.41
N ARG A 205 27.72 -13.31 -34.10
CA ARG A 205 28.44 -12.06 -33.83
C ARG A 205 28.42 -11.08 -35.01
N PRO A 206 28.52 -11.49 -36.29
CA PRO A 206 28.34 -10.58 -37.43
C PRO A 206 26.95 -9.94 -37.45
N LEU A 207 25.90 -10.70 -37.12
CA LEU A 207 24.53 -10.21 -37.06
C LEU A 207 24.33 -9.24 -35.89
N LEU A 208 24.86 -9.56 -34.70
CA LEU A 208 24.86 -8.64 -33.57
C LEU A 208 25.62 -7.33 -33.89
N THR A 209 26.74 -7.42 -34.59
CA THR A 209 27.50 -6.24 -35.04
C THR A 209 26.69 -5.38 -36.00
N GLN A 210 25.99 -6.01 -36.93
CA GLN A 210 25.22 -5.33 -37.97
C GLN A 210 23.93 -4.69 -37.45
N TYR A 211 23.25 -5.33 -36.51
CA TYR A 211 21.89 -4.96 -36.09
C TYR A 211 21.80 -4.43 -34.65
N CYS A 212 22.73 -4.78 -33.77
CA CYS A 212 22.61 -4.54 -32.32
C CYS A 212 23.70 -3.62 -31.74
N PHE A 213 24.99 -3.84 -32.05
CA PHE A 213 26.11 -3.13 -31.42
C PHE A 213 26.13 -1.62 -31.68
N GLY A 214 25.51 -1.15 -32.77
CA GLY A 214 25.35 0.29 -33.00
C GLY A 214 24.47 1.01 -31.96
N CYS A 215 23.74 0.27 -31.11
CA CYS A 215 22.94 0.82 -30.01
C CYS A 215 23.23 0.17 -28.64
N HIS A 216 23.91 -0.98 -28.63
CA HIS A 216 24.28 -1.77 -27.45
C HIS A 216 25.76 -2.20 -27.51
N GLY A 217 26.64 -1.27 -27.86
CA GLY A 217 28.09 -1.49 -27.96
C GLY A 217 28.85 -0.51 -27.06
N SER A 218 30.18 -0.50 -27.14
CA SER A 218 31.05 0.40 -26.37
C SER A 218 30.67 1.88 -26.46
N ASP A 219 30.23 2.34 -27.63
CA ASP A 219 29.99 3.75 -27.91
C ASP A 219 28.59 4.22 -27.51
N THR A 220 27.64 3.30 -27.39
CA THR A 220 26.23 3.61 -27.09
C THR A 220 25.60 2.42 -26.38
N GLN A 221 25.06 2.67 -25.18
CA GLN A 221 24.48 1.66 -24.29
C GLN A 221 23.01 2.00 -24.01
N LYS A 222 22.16 1.90 -25.05
CA LYS A 222 20.72 2.18 -24.86
C LYS A 222 20.13 1.17 -23.88
N GLY A 223 19.34 1.67 -22.93
CA GLY A 223 18.77 0.83 -21.87
C GLY A 223 19.81 0.27 -20.88
N GLY A 224 21.05 0.78 -20.87
CA GLY A 224 22.10 0.32 -19.94
C GLY A 224 22.72 -1.04 -20.31
N VAL A 225 22.43 -1.59 -21.49
CA VAL A 225 22.91 -2.90 -21.92
C VAL A 225 24.02 -2.78 -22.95
N GLN A 226 25.11 -3.51 -22.73
CA GLN A 226 26.24 -3.63 -23.64
C GLN A 226 26.44 -5.09 -24.05
N LEU A 227 26.20 -5.41 -25.33
CA LEU A 227 26.18 -6.80 -25.84
C LEU A 227 27.55 -7.31 -26.30
N ASP A 228 28.50 -6.43 -26.61
CA ASP A 228 29.82 -6.81 -27.13
C ASP A 228 30.78 -7.37 -26.07
N VAL A 229 30.43 -7.24 -24.78
CA VAL A 229 31.19 -7.75 -23.63
C VAL A 229 30.59 -9.00 -23.00
N LEU A 230 29.39 -9.42 -23.42
CA LEU A 230 28.71 -10.58 -22.85
C LEU A 230 29.38 -11.89 -23.26
N ASN A 231 29.47 -12.82 -22.33
CA ASN A 231 29.97 -14.17 -22.58
C ASN A 231 28.95 -14.96 -23.42
N PRO A 232 29.32 -15.48 -24.61
CA PRO A 232 28.43 -16.26 -25.47
C PRO A 232 28.17 -17.70 -24.97
N ASP A 233 28.90 -18.19 -23.98
CA ASP A 233 28.66 -19.49 -23.35
C ASP A 233 27.54 -19.38 -22.30
N PHE A 234 26.40 -20.01 -22.56
CA PHE A 234 25.23 -19.98 -21.68
C PHE A 234 25.36 -20.94 -20.47
N VAL A 235 26.23 -21.94 -20.55
CA VAL A 235 26.38 -22.99 -19.54
C VAL A 235 27.40 -22.56 -18.48
N VAL A 236 28.59 -22.13 -18.92
CA VAL A 236 29.70 -21.71 -18.04
C VAL A 236 29.68 -20.20 -17.79
N GLY A 237 29.15 -19.41 -18.72
CA GLY A 237 29.08 -17.95 -18.58
C GLY A 237 27.98 -17.47 -17.63
N ASN A 238 28.18 -16.27 -17.09
CA ASN A 238 27.23 -15.60 -16.18
C ASN A 238 26.20 -14.73 -16.91
N ASP A 239 26.30 -14.59 -18.23
CA ASP A 239 25.49 -13.66 -19.03
C ASP A 239 24.25 -14.28 -19.67
N ALA A 240 23.94 -15.54 -19.37
CA ALA A 240 22.72 -16.21 -19.86
C ALA A 240 21.43 -15.41 -19.58
N PRO A 241 21.24 -14.75 -18.41
CA PRO A 241 20.07 -13.88 -18.18
C PRO A 241 19.98 -12.71 -19.16
N HIS A 242 21.11 -12.07 -19.47
CA HIS A 242 21.17 -10.95 -20.43
C HIS A 242 20.80 -11.42 -21.85
N TRP A 243 21.25 -12.60 -22.26
CA TRP A 243 20.85 -13.20 -23.54
C TRP A 243 19.39 -13.62 -23.58
N HIS A 244 18.82 -14.09 -22.47
CA HIS A 244 17.40 -14.38 -22.36
C HIS A 244 16.55 -13.11 -22.52
N ALA A 245 16.93 -12.02 -21.87
CA ALA A 245 16.27 -10.72 -22.05
C ALA A 245 16.40 -10.22 -23.50
N ALA A 246 17.55 -10.39 -24.15
CA ALA A 246 17.74 -10.05 -25.56
C ALA A 246 16.80 -10.88 -26.47
N LEU A 247 16.67 -12.18 -26.21
CA LEU A 247 15.76 -13.07 -26.93
C LEU A 247 14.30 -12.60 -26.80
N ASP A 248 13.86 -12.21 -25.60
CA ASP A 248 12.51 -11.70 -25.37
C ASP A 248 12.23 -10.43 -26.17
N MET A 249 13.19 -9.51 -26.23
CA MET A 249 13.08 -8.27 -27.03
C MET A 249 13.05 -8.53 -28.55
N ILE A 250 13.74 -9.57 -29.01
CA ILE A 250 13.71 -9.99 -30.42
C ILE A 250 12.37 -10.67 -30.73
N ASN A 251 11.88 -11.53 -29.84
CA ASN A 251 10.61 -12.25 -29.99
C ASN A 251 9.40 -11.32 -29.93
N SER A 252 9.44 -10.28 -29.10
CA SER A 252 8.41 -9.24 -29.02
C SER A 252 8.44 -8.28 -30.22
N GLY A 253 9.48 -8.36 -31.06
CA GLY A 253 9.67 -7.48 -32.20
C GLY A 253 10.07 -6.05 -31.84
N GLU A 254 10.43 -5.80 -30.58
CA GLU A 254 10.85 -4.49 -30.09
C GLU A 254 12.28 -4.14 -30.52
N MET A 255 13.12 -5.15 -30.74
CA MET A 255 14.52 -4.99 -31.16
C MET A 255 14.85 -5.80 -32.43
N PRO A 256 15.54 -5.19 -33.42
CA PRO A 256 15.91 -3.77 -33.51
C PRO A 256 14.69 -2.85 -33.69
N PRO A 257 14.73 -1.56 -33.29
CA PRO A 257 13.59 -0.64 -33.45
C PRO A 257 13.20 -0.44 -34.92
N ALA A 258 11.92 -0.14 -35.19
CA ALA A 258 11.40 0.00 -36.56
C ALA A 258 12.18 1.01 -37.45
N LYS A 259 12.76 2.06 -36.84
CA LYS A 259 13.57 3.07 -37.53
C LYS A 259 15.02 2.62 -37.82
N LYS A 260 15.42 1.41 -37.40
CA LYS A 260 16.76 0.82 -37.59
C LYS A 260 16.70 -0.33 -38.59
N LYS A 261 17.87 -0.71 -39.11
CA LYS A 261 18.01 -1.82 -40.06
C LYS A 261 17.52 -3.10 -39.39
N GLN A 262 16.60 -3.80 -40.05
CA GLN A 262 16.02 -5.06 -39.56
C GLN A 262 16.78 -6.26 -40.13
N PRO A 263 16.98 -7.33 -39.35
CA PRO A 263 17.43 -8.61 -39.88
C PRO A 263 16.36 -9.20 -40.82
N SER A 264 16.80 -9.93 -41.83
CA SER A 264 15.93 -10.81 -42.62
C SER A 264 15.34 -11.93 -41.76
N ALA A 265 14.31 -12.64 -42.25
CA ALA A 265 13.69 -13.74 -41.52
C ALA A 265 14.70 -14.84 -41.16
N GLU A 266 15.54 -15.25 -42.11
CA GLU A 266 16.64 -16.19 -41.89
C GLU A 266 17.68 -15.68 -40.87
N GLU A 267 18.12 -14.43 -40.98
CA GLU A 267 19.09 -13.87 -40.01
C GLU A 267 18.51 -13.78 -38.60
N ARG A 268 17.23 -13.41 -38.48
CA ARG A 268 16.52 -13.38 -37.19
C ARG A 268 16.39 -14.78 -36.61
N ARG A 269 16.09 -15.78 -37.45
CA ARG A 269 16.05 -17.19 -37.04
C ARG A 269 17.38 -17.64 -36.45
N VAL A 270 18.50 -17.33 -37.09
CA VAL A 270 19.84 -17.69 -36.59
C VAL A 270 20.09 -17.14 -35.18
N LEU A 271 19.72 -15.87 -34.92
CA LEU A 271 19.82 -15.26 -33.59
C LEU A 271 18.91 -15.96 -32.56
N VAL A 272 17.64 -16.16 -32.91
CA VAL A 272 16.64 -16.76 -32.02
C VAL A 272 16.97 -18.22 -31.70
N ASP A 273 17.32 -19.03 -32.69
CA ASP A 273 17.65 -20.45 -32.52
C ASP A 273 18.92 -20.60 -31.66
N TRP A 274 19.94 -19.76 -31.86
CA TRP A 274 21.15 -19.79 -31.03
C TRP A 274 20.84 -19.46 -29.57
N MET A 275 20.12 -18.36 -29.30
CA MET A 275 19.76 -17.98 -27.93
C MET A 275 18.84 -19.02 -27.28
N THR A 276 17.82 -19.51 -27.99
CA THR A 276 16.85 -20.50 -27.47
C THR A 276 17.54 -21.80 -27.10
N ASN A 277 18.41 -22.33 -27.98
CA ASN A 277 19.15 -23.55 -27.70
C ASN A 277 20.17 -23.35 -26.57
N GLY A 278 20.88 -22.21 -26.55
CA GLY A 278 21.80 -21.85 -25.47
C GLY A 278 21.12 -21.80 -24.11
N ILE A 279 19.94 -21.17 -24.01
CA ILE A 279 19.15 -21.11 -22.78
C ILE A 279 18.64 -22.49 -22.38
N HIS A 280 18.20 -23.32 -23.33
CA HIS A 280 17.77 -24.70 -23.05
C HIS A 280 18.92 -25.53 -22.47
N LEU A 281 20.13 -25.44 -23.06
CA LEU A 281 21.32 -26.12 -22.55
C LEU A 281 21.71 -25.61 -21.16
N ALA A 282 21.66 -24.30 -20.93
CA ALA A 282 21.90 -23.74 -19.60
C ALA A 282 20.86 -24.21 -18.58
N LYS A 283 19.59 -24.30 -18.97
CA LYS A 283 18.49 -24.76 -18.11
C LYS A 283 18.69 -26.20 -17.71
N GLU A 284 19.04 -27.10 -18.65
CA GLU A 284 19.33 -28.50 -18.35
C GLU A 284 20.64 -28.68 -17.57
N ALA A 285 21.69 -27.90 -17.87
CA ALA A 285 22.97 -27.98 -17.17
C ALA A 285 22.93 -27.43 -15.72
N LYS A 286 22.02 -26.47 -15.46
CA LYS A 286 21.79 -25.85 -14.14
C LYS A 286 20.57 -26.43 -13.42
N LYS A 287 19.85 -27.37 -14.04
CA LYS A 287 18.69 -28.07 -13.44
C LYS A 287 19.11 -28.78 -12.16
N GLY A 288 18.53 -28.38 -11.03
CA GLY A 288 18.90 -28.92 -9.71
C GLY A 288 20.29 -28.53 -9.21
N LYS A 289 21.01 -27.62 -9.89
CA LYS A 289 22.19 -26.92 -9.37
C LYS A 289 21.78 -25.54 -8.89
N SER A 290 20.90 -25.48 -7.88
CA SER A 290 20.74 -24.24 -7.12
C SER A 290 21.97 -24.17 -6.22
N GLN A 291 23.03 -23.45 -6.62
CA GLN A 291 24.11 -23.15 -5.67
C GLN A 291 23.49 -22.32 -4.55
N GLN A 292 23.13 -22.99 -3.45
CA GLN A 292 22.63 -22.31 -2.28
C GLN A 292 23.79 -21.56 -1.66
N THR A 293 23.77 -20.25 -1.84
CA THR A 293 24.67 -19.33 -1.18
C THR A 293 24.27 -19.23 0.29
N ILE A 294 25.26 -19.30 1.16
CA ILE A 294 25.06 -19.19 2.61
C ILE A 294 24.48 -17.79 2.89
N ARG A 295 23.25 -17.75 3.37
CA ARG A 295 22.49 -16.52 3.58
C ARG A 295 22.62 -16.04 5.02
N ARG A 296 23.02 -14.78 5.24
CA ARG A 296 22.90 -14.16 6.57
C ARG A 296 21.46 -13.85 6.95
N LEU A 297 21.17 -13.81 8.23
CA LEU A 297 19.91 -13.28 8.73
C LEU A 297 19.74 -11.82 8.28
N THR A 298 18.53 -11.45 7.86
CA THR A 298 18.19 -10.05 7.65
C THR A 298 18.21 -9.30 8.98
N LYS A 299 18.27 -7.97 8.95
CA LYS A 299 18.15 -7.09 10.12
C LYS A 299 16.99 -7.48 11.03
N GLN A 300 15.80 -7.74 10.45
CA GLN A 300 14.61 -8.15 11.18
C GLN A 300 14.70 -9.59 11.72
N GLN A 301 15.25 -10.52 10.94
CA GLN A 301 15.43 -11.91 11.40
C GLN A 301 16.46 -11.99 12.54
N TYR A 302 17.56 -11.24 12.45
CA TYR A 302 18.58 -11.12 13.49
C TYR A 302 17.99 -10.53 14.78
N GLN A 303 17.25 -9.43 14.66
CA GLN A 303 16.50 -8.81 15.76
C GLN A 303 15.59 -9.83 16.48
N ASN A 304 14.70 -10.50 15.74
CA ASN A 304 13.78 -11.48 16.32
C ASN A 304 14.54 -12.66 16.95
N THR A 305 15.66 -13.06 16.35
CA THR A 305 16.52 -14.13 16.86
C THR A 305 17.13 -13.77 18.21
N LEU A 306 17.65 -12.55 18.37
CA LEU A 306 18.18 -12.09 19.65
C LEU A 306 17.09 -11.98 20.70
N VAL A 307 15.92 -11.43 20.36
CA VAL A 307 14.77 -11.31 21.28
C VAL A 307 14.35 -12.69 21.81
N GLU A 308 14.19 -13.70 20.96
CA GLU A 308 13.78 -15.06 21.38
C GLU A 308 14.90 -15.78 22.17
N LEU A 309 16.16 -15.56 21.79
CA LEU A 309 17.32 -16.19 22.46
C LEU A 309 17.55 -15.64 23.88
N THR A 310 17.33 -14.35 24.06
CA THR A 310 17.59 -13.62 25.33
C THR A 310 16.34 -13.38 26.18
N SER A 311 15.13 -13.57 25.63
CA SER A 311 13.85 -13.12 26.22
C SER A 311 13.80 -11.61 26.52
N VAL A 312 14.59 -10.80 25.80
CA VAL A 312 14.58 -9.34 25.94
C VAL A 312 13.88 -8.70 24.73
N ASP A 313 12.67 -8.18 24.92
CA ASP A 313 11.91 -7.48 23.87
C ASP A 313 12.40 -6.03 23.67
N ALA A 314 13.65 -5.86 23.21
CA ALA A 314 14.25 -4.55 22.90
C ALA A 314 14.64 -4.47 21.43
N ASN A 315 14.61 -3.27 20.83
CA ASN A 315 15.09 -3.04 19.46
C ASN A 315 16.64 -2.98 19.37
N PHE A 316 17.27 -4.14 19.21
CA PHE A 316 18.71 -4.32 19.11
C PHE A 316 19.28 -3.93 17.74
N ALA A 317 18.53 -4.17 16.67
CA ALA A 317 19.02 -3.99 15.31
C ALA A 317 18.95 -2.54 14.79
N SER A 318 18.67 -1.56 15.65
CA SER A 318 18.54 -0.14 15.27
C SER A 318 19.83 0.46 14.69
N LEU A 319 20.99 -0.06 15.10
CA LEU A 319 22.31 0.33 14.61
C LEU A 319 22.66 -0.26 13.23
N LEU A 320 21.95 -1.29 12.78
CA LEU A 320 22.18 -1.88 11.47
C LEU A 320 21.52 -1.03 10.37
N PRO A 321 22.19 -0.82 9.23
CA PRO A 321 21.55 -0.22 8.07
C PRO A 321 20.42 -1.14 7.55
N ASP A 322 19.50 -0.56 6.79
CA ASP A 322 18.49 -1.38 6.11
C ASP A 322 19.14 -2.26 5.04
N ASP A 323 18.63 -3.49 4.93
CA ASP A 323 19.12 -4.46 3.95
C ASP A 323 18.73 -4.05 2.52
N PRO A 324 19.60 -4.27 1.51
CA PRO A 324 19.30 -3.95 0.12
C PRO A 324 18.15 -4.81 -0.40
N LEU A 325 17.26 -4.20 -1.19
CA LEU A 325 16.20 -4.94 -1.87
C LEU A 325 16.70 -5.49 -3.21
N SER A 326 16.35 -6.75 -3.45
CA SER A 326 16.52 -7.46 -4.73
C SER A 326 15.66 -6.87 -5.85
N GLU A 327 15.84 -7.30 -7.10
CA GLU A 327 15.08 -6.77 -8.24
C GLU A 327 13.58 -7.04 -8.06
N ILE A 328 13.24 -8.24 -7.58
CA ILE A 328 11.86 -8.61 -7.25
C ILE A 328 11.34 -7.91 -5.97
N GLY A 329 12.23 -7.30 -5.18
CA GLY A 329 11.90 -6.35 -4.12
C GLY A 329 12.06 -6.85 -2.68
N PHE A 330 12.72 -7.99 -2.45
CA PHE A 330 12.92 -8.56 -1.11
C PHE A 330 14.32 -8.32 -0.56
N SER A 331 14.40 -8.09 0.75
CA SER A 331 15.66 -7.86 1.46
C SER A 331 16.42 -9.14 1.78
N ASN A 332 15.74 -10.29 1.78
CA ASN A 332 16.31 -11.55 2.21
C ASN A 332 17.07 -12.31 1.10
N ASN A 333 17.61 -11.60 0.12
CA ASN A 333 18.36 -12.22 -0.98
C ASN A 333 19.81 -12.53 -0.57
N ALA A 334 20.21 -13.80 -0.67
CA ALA A 334 21.52 -14.28 -0.25
C ALA A 334 22.71 -13.63 -0.97
N GLU A 335 22.57 -13.29 -2.25
CA GLU A 335 23.65 -12.70 -3.06
C GLU A 335 23.93 -11.24 -2.67
N LEU A 336 22.88 -10.52 -2.25
CA LEU A 336 22.96 -9.11 -1.85
C LEU A 336 23.33 -8.91 -0.38
N LEU A 337 23.06 -9.91 0.47
CA LEU A 337 23.30 -9.84 1.91
C LEU A 337 24.75 -10.13 2.31
N GLN A 338 25.70 -9.42 1.70
CA GLN A 338 27.11 -9.52 2.05
C GLN A 338 27.44 -8.74 3.33
N ASN A 339 28.51 -9.12 4.02
CA ASN A 339 28.99 -8.48 5.24
C ASN A 339 30.27 -7.68 4.99
N SER A 340 30.28 -6.42 5.45
CA SER A 340 31.50 -5.62 5.55
C SER A 340 32.14 -5.80 6.93
N THR A 341 33.40 -5.38 7.10
CA THR A 341 34.06 -5.36 8.41
C THR A 341 33.27 -4.55 9.44
N LEU A 342 32.68 -3.42 9.02
CA LEU A 342 31.84 -2.58 9.88
C LEU A 342 30.57 -3.33 10.35
N HIS A 343 30.00 -4.22 9.53
CA HIS A 343 28.88 -5.05 9.96
C HIS A 343 29.27 -5.98 11.10
N LEU A 344 30.46 -6.61 11.04
CA LEU A 344 30.92 -7.52 12.10
C LEU A 344 31.14 -6.78 13.43
N GLU A 345 31.78 -5.61 13.39
CA GLU A 345 31.94 -4.74 14.56
C GLU A 345 30.58 -4.33 15.16
N THR A 346 29.61 -4.01 14.29
CA THR A 346 28.25 -3.64 14.71
C THR A 346 27.51 -4.83 15.31
N PHE A 347 27.65 -6.04 14.74
CA PHE A 347 27.05 -7.26 15.30
C PHE A 347 27.62 -7.57 16.69
N GLU A 348 28.94 -7.45 16.88
CA GLU A 348 29.56 -7.63 18.20
C GLU A 348 29.03 -6.61 19.22
N GLN A 349 28.96 -5.32 18.82
CA GLN A 349 28.39 -4.27 19.67
C GLN A 349 26.95 -4.58 20.07
N ILE A 350 26.13 -5.03 19.13
CA ILE A 350 24.74 -5.41 19.40
C ILE A 350 24.66 -6.64 20.29
N ALA A 351 25.51 -7.65 20.06
CA ALA A 351 25.57 -8.86 20.89
C ALA A 351 25.90 -8.52 22.36
N ARG A 352 26.88 -7.63 22.58
CA ARG A 352 27.21 -7.09 23.91
C ARG A 352 26.01 -6.39 24.55
N GLN A 353 25.38 -5.46 23.84
CA GLN A 353 24.19 -4.76 24.34
C GLN A 353 23.02 -5.70 24.67
N ALA A 354 22.82 -6.74 23.87
CA ALA A 354 21.78 -7.74 24.11
C ALA A 354 22.07 -8.55 25.38
N LEU A 355 23.31 -8.99 25.57
CA LEU A 355 23.72 -9.74 26.76
C LEU A 355 23.77 -8.88 28.02
N ASP A 356 24.21 -7.63 27.94
CA ASP A 356 24.18 -6.67 29.05
C ASP A 356 22.74 -6.44 29.56
N LYS A 357 21.75 -6.49 28.67
CA LYS A 357 20.33 -6.37 29.03
C LYS A 357 19.70 -7.69 29.49
N ALA A 358 20.28 -8.83 29.11
CA ALA A 358 19.75 -10.16 29.43
C ALA A 358 20.30 -10.72 30.74
N ILE A 359 21.57 -10.43 31.03
CA ILE A 359 22.27 -10.86 32.24
C ILE A 359 22.01 -9.83 33.34
N ASP A 360 21.31 -10.25 34.39
CA ASP A 360 21.06 -9.38 35.54
C ASP A 360 22.34 -8.80 36.14
N PRO A 361 22.35 -7.52 36.58
CA PRO A 361 23.43 -6.95 37.37
C PRO A 361 23.62 -7.67 38.72
N ALA A 362 24.73 -7.42 39.40
CA ALA A 362 25.05 -8.06 40.67
C ALA A 362 24.00 -7.73 41.76
N ASP A 363 23.62 -6.46 41.84
CA ASP A 363 22.57 -5.98 42.73
C ASP A 363 21.27 -5.78 41.95
N LYS A 364 20.15 -6.10 42.59
CA LYS A 364 18.82 -5.82 42.05
C LYS A 364 18.66 -4.30 41.82
N PRO A 365 18.28 -3.84 40.62
CA PRO A 365 18.16 -2.42 40.34
C PRO A 365 17.05 -1.77 41.16
N GLU A 366 17.21 -0.49 41.49
CA GLU A 366 16.21 0.28 42.22
C GLU A 366 14.93 0.42 41.36
N VAL A 367 13.79 0.05 41.94
CA VAL A 367 12.48 0.12 41.25
C VAL A 367 11.84 1.48 41.50
N VAL A 368 11.49 2.15 40.41
CA VAL A 368 10.62 3.32 40.41
C VAL A 368 9.17 2.84 40.39
N HIS A 369 8.42 3.10 41.46
CA HIS A 369 7.03 2.69 41.61
C HIS A 369 6.15 3.85 42.06
N TYR A 370 5.28 4.32 41.16
CA TYR A 370 4.42 5.48 41.37
C TYR A 370 2.96 5.15 41.15
N ARG A 371 2.08 5.63 42.02
CA ARG A 371 0.62 5.58 41.83
C ARG A 371 0.02 6.97 41.94
N MET A 372 -0.66 7.41 40.88
CA MET A 372 -1.37 8.69 40.84
C MET A 372 -2.87 8.43 40.90
N HIS A 373 -3.50 8.91 41.97
CA HIS A 373 -4.95 8.85 42.16
C HIS A 373 -5.62 10.09 41.59
N PHE A 374 -6.86 9.95 41.12
CA PHE A 374 -7.63 11.04 40.54
C PHE A 374 -9.00 11.17 41.20
N GLY A 375 -9.45 12.41 41.37
CA GLY A 375 -10.77 12.69 41.94
C GLY A 375 -10.90 14.11 42.43
N LYS A 376 -12.13 14.60 42.54
CA LYS A 376 -12.40 15.95 43.01
C LYS A 376 -11.90 16.14 44.45
N ASP A 377 -11.08 17.16 44.66
CA ASP A 377 -10.59 17.59 45.97
C ASP A 377 -9.84 16.48 46.77
N ILE A 378 -9.32 15.42 46.13
CA ILE A 378 -8.58 14.33 46.81
C ILE A 378 -7.14 14.72 47.19
N GLY A 379 -6.56 15.72 46.51
CA GLY A 379 -5.21 16.24 46.73
C GLY A 379 -5.18 17.52 47.56
N VAL A 380 -6.23 17.81 48.33
CA VAL A 380 -6.31 19.03 49.14
C VAL A 380 -5.19 19.06 50.17
N GLY A 381 -4.34 20.09 50.10
CA GLY A 381 -3.18 20.27 50.99
C GLY A 381 -1.83 20.09 50.29
N GLU A 382 -1.82 19.46 49.11
CA GLU A 382 -0.61 19.26 48.30
C GLU A 382 -0.29 20.52 47.49
N LYS A 383 0.97 21.00 47.56
CA LYS A 383 1.41 22.26 46.94
C LYS A 383 2.45 22.09 45.85
N HIS A 384 2.22 21.34 44.77
CA HIS A 384 3.25 21.32 43.72
C HIS A 384 2.77 21.19 42.26
N SER A 385 3.56 21.83 41.39
CA SER A 385 3.63 21.72 39.92
C SER A 385 2.42 22.22 39.12
N LYS A 386 2.61 23.32 38.39
CA LYS A 386 1.76 23.71 37.25
C LYS A 386 2.29 23.01 36.01
N SER A 387 1.43 22.31 35.26
CA SER A 387 1.74 21.99 33.86
C SER A 387 1.55 23.27 33.05
N SER A 388 2.62 23.76 32.42
CA SER A 388 2.62 24.87 31.49
C SER A 388 2.93 24.32 30.11
N GLY A 389 1.91 24.11 29.29
CA GLY A 389 2.05 23.69 27.91
C GLY A 389 1.08 24.47 27.04
N TYR A 390 1.45 24.71 25.79
CA TYR A 390 0.68 25.59 24.88
C TYR A 390 -0.75 25.09 24.61
N LEU A 391 -1.10 23.83 24.92
CA LEU A 391 -2.45 23.24 24.69
C LEU A 391 -2.94 22.17 25.69
N ASP A 392 -2.12 21.71 26.64
CA ASP A 392 -2.57 20.75 27.65
C ASP A 392 -3.52 21.43 28.65
N VAL A 393 -4.58 20.74 29.08
CA VAL A 393 -5.41 21.22 30.20
C VAL A 393 -4.84 20.64 31.49
N PRO A 394 -4.13 21.44 32.32
CA PRO A 394 -3.62 20.95 33.60
C PRO A 394 -4.79 20.56 34.50
N LEU A 395 -4.72 19.39 35.12
CA LEU A 395 -5.62 19.04 36.20
C LEU A 395 -5.20 19.84 37.46
N PRO A 396 -6.14 20.46 38.20
CA PRO A 396 -5.79 21.15 39.44
C PRO A 396 -5.11 20.21 40.44
N THR A 397 -4.10 20.70 41.17
CA THR A 397 -3.35 19.90 42.16
C THR A 397 -4.21 19.37 43.31
N LYS A 398 -5.35 20.02 43.56
CA LYS A 398 -6.34 19.52 44.53
C LYS A 398 -7.10 18.30 44.03
N ASP A 399 -7.07 17.99 42.73
CA ASP A 399 -7.89 16.95 42.11
C ASP A 399 -7.09 15.67 41.77
N PHE A 400 -5.83 15.59 42.21
CA PHE A 400 -5.00 14.38 42.13
C PHE A 400 -3.93 14.38 43.25
N TYR A 401 -3.41 13.21 43.59
CA TYR A 401 -2.20 13.09 44.42
C TYR A 401 -1.37 11.88 43.98
N VAL A 402 -0.09 11.85 44.36
CA VAL A 402 0.86 10.79 43.96
C VAL A 402 1.42 10.10 45.20
N GLU A 403 1.41 8.77 45.19
CA GLU A 403 2.07 7.88 46.12
C GLU A 403 3.37 7.36 45.48
N VAL A 404 4.47 7.42 46.24
CA VAL A 404 5.69 6.67 45.91
C VAL A 404 5.62 5.38 46.69
N LEU A 405 5.64 4.26 45.98
CA LEU A 405 5.46 2.93 46.54
C LEU A 405 6.82 2.24 46.72
N ASP A 406 6.90 1.34 47.68
CA ASP A 406 8.02 0.42 47.84
C ASP A 406 7.87 -0.81 46.91
N GLU A 407 8.81 -1.76 47.01
CA GLU A 407 8.79 -3.00 46.22
C GLU A 407 7.59 -3.91 46.52
N ASN A 408 6.93 -3.73 47.68
CA ASN A 408 5.73 -4.48 48.07
C ASN A 408 4.44 -3.74 47.70
N GLY A 409 4.54 -2.62 46.98
CA GLY A 409 3.42 -1.76 46.61
C GLY A 409 2.80 -0.98 47.77
N GLN A 410 3.53 -0.82 48.88
CA GLN A 410 3.11 -0.02 50.03
C GLN A 410 3.64 1.42 49.94
N PRO A 411 2.86 2.44 50.34
CA PRO A 411 3.34 3.83 50.33
C PRO A 411 4.55 4.04 51.25
N LYS A 412 5.62 4.66 50.71
CA LYS A 412 6.78 5.10 51.48
C LYS A 412 6.39 6.22 52.47
N SER A 413 7.17 6.39 53.54
CA SER A 413 6.88 7.38 54.58
C SER A 413 7.07 8.82 54.08
N GLU A 414 6.35 9.77 54.69
CA GLU A 414 6.40 11.19 54.29
C GLU A 414 7.79 11.83 54.45
N ALA A 415 8.63 11.29 55.35
CA ALA A 415 10.02 11.68 55.50
C ALA A 415 10.93 11.24 54.33
N GLU A 416 10.57 10.16 53.64
CA GLU A 416 11.28 9.63 52.46
C GLU A 416 10.79 10.26 51.15
N LEU A 417 9.59 10.83 51.16
CA LEU A 417 8.94 11.47 50.01
C LEU A 417 9.54 12.84 49.63
N GLY A 418 10.15 13.55 50.59
CA GLY A 418 10.83 14.84 50.37
C GLY A 418 10.07 15.80 49.45
N ASP A 419 10.79 16.38 48.47
CA ASP A 419 10.27 17.29 47.45
C ASP A 419 9.82 16.57 46.15
N LEU A 420 9.83 15.22 46.08
CA LEU A 420 9.60 14.45 44.84
C LEU A 420 8.25 14.75 44.18
N LYS A 421 7.22 15.02 44.99
CA LYS A 421 5.87 15.34 44.52
C LYS A 421 5.84 16.53 43.57
N LYS A 422 6.85 17.43 43.59
CA LYS A 422 6.94 18.58 42.67
C LYS A 422 7.31 18.24 41.23
N TYR A 423 7.75 17.02 40.98
CA TYR A 423 8.11 16.54 39.66
C TYR A 423 6.95 15.84 38.94
N PHE A 424 5.76 15.78 39.54
CA PHE A 424 4.59 15.20 38.90
C PHE A 424 3.62 16.26 38.42
N SER A 425 2.90 15.97 37.33
CA SER A 425 1.71 16.71 36.96
C SER A 425 0.74 15.82 36.20
N ALA A 426 -0.55 16.05 36.38
CA ALA A 426 -1.59 15.45 35.58
C ALA A 426 -2.07 16.46 34.52
N SER A 427 -2.23 15.99 33.29
CA SER A 427 -2.73 16.80 32.19
C SER A 427 -3.70 16.01 31.34
N LEU A 428 -4.65 16.72 30.74
CA LEU A 428 -5.69 16.17 29.90
C LEU A 428 -5.59 16.84 28.53
N ARG A 429 -5.60 16.04 27.47
CA ARG A 429 -5.64 16.56 26.10
C ARG A 429 -6.54 15.67 25.24
N GLY A 430 -7.35 16.31 24.42
CA GLY A 430 -8.43 15.68 23.67
C GLY A 430 -9.17 16.77 22.92
N SER A 431 -10.03 16.41 21.98
CA SER A 431 -10.65 17.37 21.05
C SER A 431 -11.44 18.52 21.70
N ASP A 432 -11.71 18.50 23.01
CA ASP A 432 -12.42 19.56 23.73
C ASP A 432 -12.14 19.54 25.25
N LYS A 433 -11.91 20.71 25.87
CA LYS A 433 -11.70 20.90 27.32
C LYS A 433 -12.90 20.48 28.19
N ARG A 434 -14.06 20.22 27.58
CA ARG A 434 -15.30 19.78 28.24
C ARG A 434 -15.40 18.25 28.37
N ARG A 435 -14.49 17.47 27.76
CA ARG A 435 -14.55 16.00 27.69
C ARG A 435 -13.78 15.32 28.82
N PHE A 436 -13.81 15.92 30.01
CA PHE A 436 -13.39 15.28 31.26
C PHE A 436 -14.09 15.95 32.46
N LYS A 437 -14.16 15.25 33.60
CA LYS A 437 -14.68 15.82 34.84
C LYS A 437 -14.09 15.09 36.06
N ALA A 438 -13.53 15.84 37.00
CA ALA A 438 -13.15 15.31 38.31
C ALA A 438 -14.39 15.12 39.18
N GLU A 439 -14.60 13.91 39.70
CA GLU A 439 -15.72 13.54 40.57
C GLU A 439 -15.19 12.88 41.85
N SER A 440 -16.06 12.63 42.84
CA SER A 440 -15.58 12.08 44.11
C SER A 440 -15.04 10.67 43.91
N GLY A 441 -13.71 10.49 44.03
CA GLY A 441 -13.04 9.19 43.95
C GLY A 441 -12.54 8.77 42.56
N HIS A 442 -12.84 9.53 41.50
CA HIS A 442 -12.38 9.20 40.13
C HIS A 442 -12.35 10.43 39.21
N LEU A 443 -11.66 10.29 38.08
CA LEU A 443 -11.76 11.19 36.94
C LEU A 443 -12.54 10.55 35.80
N SER A 444 -13.65 11.16 35.42
CA SER A 444 -14.48 10.73 34.29
C SER A 444 -13.87 11.26 32.99
N LEU A 445 -13.38 10.35 32.14
CA LEU A 445 -12.83 10.60 30.82
C LEU A 445 -13.87 10.24 29.76
N PHE A 446 -14.29 11.22 28.97
CA PHE A 446 -15.28 11.02 27.94
C PHE A 446 -14.59 10.70 26.61
N SER A 447 -15.27 9.94 25.74
CA SER A 447 -14.87 9.79 24.34
C SER A 447 -14.54 11.14 23.72
N ALA A 448 -13.62 11.20 22.77
CA ALA A 448 -13.27 12.45 22.11
C ALA A 448 -13.13 12.21 20.61
N LYS A 449 -13.19 13.30 19.82
CA LYS A 449 -12.81 13.18 18.41
C LYS A 449 -11.31 12.91 18.33
N PRO A 450 -10.85 12.15 17.32
CA PRO A 450 -9.44 12.12 16.98
C PRO A 450 -8.98 13.56 16.74
N HIS A 451 -7.94 13.99 17.46
CA HIS A 451 -7.41 15.33 17.31
C HIS A 451 -6.75 15.45 15.94
N LYS A 452 -7.12 16.48 15.17
CA LYS A 452 -6.55 16.75 13.85
C LYS A 452 -5.21 17.46 14.02
N GLU A 453 -4.21 17.05 13.24
CA GLU A 453 -2.97 17.79 13.10
C GLU A 453 -3.28 19.10 12.35
N ILE A 454 -3.01 20.25 12.98
CA ILE A 454 -3.20 21.56 12.36
C ILE A 454 -1.83 22.18 12.14
N ASN A 455 -1.48 22.42 10.89
CA ASN A 455 -0.37 23.29 10.51
C ASN A 455 -0.96 24.68 10.20
N GLU A 456 -0.74 25.69 11.04
CA GLU A 456 -1.20 27.06 10.76
C GLU A 456 -0.13 27.83 9.97
N PRO A 457 -0.38 28.25 8.72
CA PRO A 457 0.59 29.01 7.93
C PRO A 457 0.97 30.32 8.65
N GLY A 458 2.28 30.56 8.81
CA GLY A 458 2.81 31.75 9.50
C GLY A 458 3.13 31.56 10.99
N LYS A 459 2.76 30.41 11.58
CA LYS A 459 3.30 29.96 12.88
C LYS A 459 4.29 28.83 12.64
N PHE A 460 5.53 29.17 12.29
CA PHE A 460 6.61 28.18 12.20
C PHE A 460 6.76 27.44 13.53
N GLY A 461 6.56 26.12 13.53
CA GLY A 461 6.96 25.23 14.63
C GLY A 461 5.88 24.74 15.61
N SER A 462 4.60 25.07 15.44
CA SER A 462 3.54 24.50 16.30
C SER A 462 2.98 23.22 15.69
N TRP A 463 3.70 22.10 15.80
CA TRP A 463 3.21 20.79 15.39
C TRP A 463 2.16 20.29 16.39
N HIS A 464 0.89 20.30 16.02
CA HIS A 464 -0.21 19.90 16.89
C HIS A 464 -0.45 18.38 16.82
N GLY A 465 0.37 17.61 17.52
CA GLY A 465 0.17 16.16 17.63
C GLY A 465 -1.09 15.79 18.42
N PRO A 466 -1.85 14.76 18.00
CA PRO A 466 -2.99 14.21 18.75
C PRO A 466 -2.54 13.72 20.10
N SER A 467 -3.15 14.16 21.20
CA SER A 467 -2.66 13.89 22.55
C SER A 467 -3.70 13.25 23.47
N PRO A 468 -3.25 12.39 24.40
CA PRO A 468 -4.10 11.48 25.16
C PRO A 468 -5.04 12.14 26.16
N ASN A 469 -6.22 11.51 26.35
CA ASN A 469 -7.27 11.96 27.25
C ASN A 469 -6.74 12.23 28.67
N LEU A 470 -5.86 11.37 29.19
CA LEU A 470 -5.21 11.52 30.49
C LEU A 470 -3.75 11.11 30.45
N ALA A 471 -2.88 11.99 30.95
CA ALA A 471 -1.46 11.73 31.10
C ALA A 471 -0.95 12.10 32.51
N MET A 472 -0.30 11.14 33.16
CA MET A 472 0.65 11.36 34.25
C MET A 472 1.99 11.76 33.62
N GLN A 473 2.47 12.96 33.94
CA GLN A 473 3.77 13.47 33.51
C GLN A 473 4.75 13.40 34.69
N ILE A 474 5.89 12.74 34.46
CA ILE A 474 6.98 12.52 35.40
C ILE A 474 8.19 13.34 34.90
N LYS A 475 8.48 14.45 35.57
CA LYS A 475 9.49 15.44 35.14
C LYS A 475 10.92 15.03 35.46
N ARG A 476 11.12 14.26 36.52
CA ARG A 476 12.42 13.73 36.96
C ARG A 476 12.22 12.39 37.66
N TYR A 477 13.31 11.64 37.86
CA TYR A 477 13.32 10.34 38.54
C TYR A 477 12.48 9.28 37.84
N PHE A 478 12.53 9.26 36.51
CA PHE A 478 11.97 8.17 35.71
C PHE A 478 13.11 7.31 35.14
N PRO A 479 12.89 5.99 34.98
CA PRO A 479 13.86 5.11 34.33
C PRO A 479 13.90 5.36 32.82
N SER A 480 15.06 5.13 32.21
CA SER A 480 15.28 5.21 30.75
C SER A 480 15.32 3.85 30.07
N GLU A 481 15.29 2.74 30.83
CA GLU A 481 15.36 1.39 30.31
C GLU A 481 14.70 0.36 31.23
N GLY A 482 14.40 -0.82 30.67
CA GLY A 482 13.85 -1.96 31.39
C GLY A 482 12.39 -2.22 31.06
N GLU A 483 11.91 -3.39 31.51
CA GLU A 483 10.49 -3.71 31.46
C GLU A 483 9.71 -2.78 32.38
N PHE A 484 8.49 -2.43 32.03
CA PHE A 484 7.58 -1.68 32.88
C PHE A 484 6.22 -2.36 32.91
N ILE A 485 5.48 -2.11 33.99
CA ILE A 485 4.06 -2.42 34.07
C ILE A 485 3.28 -1.14 34.37
N LEU A 486 2.22 -0.95 33.61
CA LEU A 486 1.23 0.11 33.79
C LEU A 486 -0.07 -0.53 34.25
N ARG A 487 -0.51 -0.23 35.47
CA ARG A 487 -1.79 -0.69 36.01
C ARG A 487 -2.76 0.49 36.05
N ILE A 488 -3.92 0.32 35.42
CA ILE A 488 -4.96 1.34 35.36
C ILE A 488 -6.18 0.77 36.07
N LYS A 489 -6.60 1.40 37.17
CA LYS A 489 -7.86 1.06 37.81
C LYS A 489 -8.96 1.94 37.22
N ALA A 490 -9.87 1.32 36.49
CA ALA A 490 -10.92 2.03 35.78
C ALA A 490 -12.22 1.25 35.71
N GLY A 491 -13.32 1.96 35.52
CA GLY A 491 -14.67 1.40 35.40
C GLY A 491 -15.53 2.12 34.37
N LYS A 492 -16.67 1.52 34.03
CA LYS A 492 -17.64 2.15 33.13
C LYS A 492 -18.32 3.33 33.83
N GLY A 493 -18.31 4.49 33.20
CA GLY A 493 -18.91 5.71 33.73
C GLY A 493 -20.38 5.93 33.33
N SER A 494 -21.12 6.63 34.18
CA SER A 494 -22.51 7.04 33.97
C SER A 494 -22.63 8.32 33.13
N SER A 495 -23.81 8.52 32.52
CA SER A 495 -24.18 9.61 31.59
C SER A 495 -23.47 10.97 31.74
N PHE A 496 -23.06 11.55 30.61
CA PHE A 496 -22.63 12.94 30.48
C PHE A 496 -23.83 13.86 30.26
N LYS A 497 -23.97 14.90 31.09
CA LYS A 497 -24.75 16.10 30.73
C LYS A 497 -23.75 17.20 30.39
N ILE A 498 -23.57 17.49 29.10
CA ILE A 498 -22.86 18.72 28.70
C ILE A 498 -23.59 19.90 29.37
N PRO A 499 -22.91 20.79 30.10
CA PRO A 499 -23.52 22.03 30.55
C PRO A 499 -23.88 22.86 29.30
N VAL A 500 -25.13 22.75 28.84
CA VAL A 500 -25.56 23.44 27.62
C VAL A 500 -25.72 24.92 27.94
N THR A 501 -24.93 25.77 27.28
CA THR A 501 -25.31 27.19 27.15
C THR A 501 -26.36 27.25 26.05
N PHE A 502 -27.64 27.32 26.43
CA PHE A 502 -28.73 27.44 25.47
C PHE A 502 -28.79 28.86 24.92
N ALA A 503 -28.82 29.02 23.60
CA ALA A 503 -29.31 30.23 22.97
C ALA A 503 -29.98 29.85 21.64
N ALA A 504 -31.21 30.28 21.42
CA ALA A 504 -31.97 29.95 20.21
C ALA A 504 -32.82 31.13 19.76
N ALA A 505 -32.92 31.32 18.45
CA ALA A 505 -33.89 32.21 17.86
C ALA A 505 -35.30 31.63 18.03
N LEU A 506 -36.28 32.47 18.35
CA LEU A 506 -37.69 32.05 18.50
C LEU A 506 -38.59 32.89 17.59
N PRO A 507 -38.59 32.62 16.27
CA PRO A 507 -39.43 33.35 15.33
C PRO A 507 -40.92 33.09 15.61
N ASN A 508 -41.76 34.12 15.41
CA ASN A 508 -43.24 34.08 15.42
C ASN A 508 -43.97 34.10 16.79
N LEU A 509 -43.33 34.57 17.86
CA LEU A 509 -44.00 34.80 19.15
C LEU A 509 -44.07 36.30 19.49
N LEU A 510 -45.14 36.72 20.16
CA LEU A 510 -45.26 38.08 20.70
C LEU A 510 -44.17 38.30 21.77
N PRO A 511 -43.47 39.45 21.78
CA PRO A 511 -42.53 39.79 22.83
C PRO A 511 -43.28 39.98 24.16
N ILE A 512 -42.67 39.56 25.27
CA ILE A 512 -43.15 39.83 26.64
C ILE A 512 -43.10 41.34 26.92
N THR A 513 -42.17 42.06 26.30
CA THR A 513 -41.99 43.50 26.46
C THR A 513 -42.92 44.30 25.55
N SER A 514 -43.65 45.27 26.11
CA SER A 514 -44.46 46.25 25.37
C SER A 514 -43.88 47.67 25.50
N LEU A 515 -44.17 48.57 24.56
CA LEU A 515 -43.79 49.99 24.65
C LEU A 515 -44.88 50.83 25.37
N ASP A 516 -44.47 51.95 25.96
CA ASP A 516 -45.37 52.98 26.49
C ASP A 516 -45.76 54.05 25.46
N GLU A 517 -46.54 55.03 25.91
CA GLU A 517 -47.02 56.14 25.10
C GLU A 517 -45.88 57.03 24.55
N TYR A 518 -44.70 56.99 25.19
CA TYR A 518 -43.47 57.68 24.76
C TYR A 518 -42.54 56.77 23.95
N LYS A 519 -43.01 55.58 23.53
CA LYS A 519 -42.24 54.57 22.77
C LYS A 519 -41.01 54.04 23.51
N GLN A 520 -41.00 54.15 24.85
CA GLN A 520 -40.01 53.54 25.72
C GLN A 520 -40.48 52.17 26.19
N PRO A 521 -39.58 51.21 26.47
CA PRO A 521 -39.99 49.90 26.94
C PRO A 521 -40.62 49.97 28.33
N LYS A 522 -41.85 49.43 28.47
CA LYS A 522 -42.48 49.22 29.78
C LYS A 522 -41.74 48.12 30.53
N VAL A 523 -40.81 48.51 31.40
CA VAL A 523 -40.10 47.58 32.27
C VAL A 523 -41.07 47.07 33.34
N THR A 524 -41.40 45.79 33.29
CA THR A 524 -42.51 45.22 34.08
C THR A 524 -42.08 44.50 35.37
N SER A 525 -40.79 44.41 35.74
CA SER A 525 -40.35 43.95 37.09
C SER A 525 -38.83 44.04 37.26
N GLU A 526 -38.32 43.80 38.49
CA GLU A 526 -36.90 43.52 38.83
C GLU A 526 -36.24 42.38 38.02
N LYS A 527 -37.00 41.73 37.13
CA LYS A 527 -36.58 40.57 36.32
C LYS A 527 -36.12 40.92 34.90
N SER A 528 -36.21 42.20 34.49
CA SER A 528 -35.76 42.65 33.17
C SER A 528 -34.52 43.53 33.26
N VAL A 529 -33.57 43.30 32.36
CA VAL A 529 -32.38 44.15 32.21
C VAL A 529 -32.45 44.84 30.86
N VAL A 530 -32.48 46.18 30.89
CA VAL A 530 -32.58 47.02 29.69
C VAL A 530 -31.20 47.61 29.40
N MET A 531 -30.75 47.44 28.17
CA MET A 531 -29.54 48.04 27.64
C MET A 531 -29.94 49.07 26.58
N THR A 532 -29.64 50.33 26.81
CA THR A 532 -29.86 51.39 25.82
C THR A 532 -28.70 51.38 24.84
N ALA A 533 -28.97 51.56 23.55
CA ALA A 533 -27.96 51.61 22.49
C ALA A 533 -26.89 52.68 22.78
N ALA A 534 -27.25 53.78 23.44
CA ALA A 534 -26.32 54.82 23.89
C ALA A 534 -25.28 54.38 24.94
N THR A 535 -25.48 53.25 25.63
CA THR A 535 -24.57 52.70 26.64
C THR A 535 -23.61 51.63 26.10
N GLY A 536 -23.71 51.33 24.80
CA GLY A 536 -22.79 50.44 24.10
C GLY A 536 -21.37 51.04 24.02
N ASN A 537 -20.37 50.18 24.13
CA ASN A 537 -18.97 50.59 24.08
C ASN A 537 -18.34 50.08 22.77
N SER A 538 -18.26 50.98 21.79
CA SER A 538 -17.53 50.86 20.50
C SER A 538 -18.19 49.99 19.41
N SER A 539 -18.63 50.67 18.34
CA SER A 539 -19.06 50.18 17.04
C SER A 539 -18.13 50.69 15.93
N THR A 540 -17.73 49.83 14.98
CA THR A 540 -16.96 50.27 13.80
C THR A 540 -17.84 50.97 12.75
N ASN A 541 -19.10 50.54 12.64
CA ASN A 541 -20.01 50.90 11.54
C ASN A 541 -21.44 51.30 11.97
N LEU A 542 -21.74 51.33 13.28
CA LEU A 542 -23.03 51.83 13.80
C LEU A 542 -22.84 53.22 14.42
N VAL A 543 -23.75 54.15 14.13
CA VAL A 543 -23.67 55.54 14.59
C VAL A 543 -25.01 56.01 15.15
N LYS A 544 -24.97 56.97 16.09
CA LYS A 544 -26.20 57.60 16.59
C LYS A 544 -26.87 58.38 15.47
N SER A 545 -28.19 58.22 15.32
CA SER A 545 -28.99 58.91 14.30
C SER A 545 -29.11 60.43 14.52
N GLY A 546 -28.63 60.96 15.66
CA GLY A 546 -28.55 62.40 15.93
C GLY A 546 -28.07 62.72 17.37
N PRO A 547 -27.80 64.01 17.69
CA PRO A 547 -27.21 64.40 18.99
C PRO A 547 -28.09 64.14 20.21
N GLN A 548 -29.41 64.02 20.04
CA GLN A 548 -30.40 63.81 21.09
C GLN A 548 -31.21 62.50 20.90
N SER A 549 -30.77 61.61 19.99
CA SER A 549 -31.45 60.34 19.72
C SER A 549 -30.71 59.17 20.39
N ASP A 550 -31.48 58.30 21.06
CA ASP A 550 -30.99 57.01 21.55
C ASP A 550 -31.00 55.92 20.45
N LEU A 551 -31.43 56.27 19.22
CA LEU A 551 -31.42 55.37 18.08
C LEU A 551 -30.02 55.28 17.45
N VAL A 552 -29.52 54.05 17.32
CA VAL A 552 -28.27 53.72 16.65
C VAL A 552 -28.58 53.01 15.34
N VAL A 553 -28.03 53.51 14.23
CA VAL A 553 -28.27 53.03 12.84
C VAL A 553 -26.94 52.66 12.16
N LEU A 554 -26.99 51.95 11.04
CA LEU A 554 -25.81 51.76 10.19
C LEU A 554 -25.33 53.09 9.61
N LYS A 555 -24.01 53.25 9.56
CA LYS A 555 -23.37 54.34 8.84
C LYS A 555 -23.66 54.19 7.34
N GLU A 556 -23.84 55.32 6.66
CA GLU A 556 -24.17 55.36 5.24
C GLU A 556 -23.17 54.54 4.40
N ASN A 557 -23.68 53.68 3.51
CA ASN A 557 -22.94 52.74 2.65
C ASN A 557 -22.23 51.55 3.34
N GLU A 558 -22.51 51.24 4.60
CA GLU A 558 -21.98 50.04 5.26
C GLU A 558 -22.90 48.82 5.11
N MET A 559 -22.31 47.64 4.93
CA MET A 559 -23.07 46.39 4.77
C MET A 559 -23.32 45.64 6.09
N GLN A 560 -22.54 45.92 7.13
CA GLN A 560 -22.69 45.29 8.44
C GLN A 560 -22.23 46.22 9.55
N GLY A 561 -22.76 46.02 10.75
CA GLY A 561 -22.35 46.76 11.94
C GLY A 561 -22.43 45.91 13.20
N PHE A 562 -21.77 46.37 14.26
CA PHE A 562 -21.87 45.71 15.56
C PHE A 562 -21.85 46.69 16.73
N GLU A 563 -22.49 46.29 17.83
CA GLU A 563 -22.51 47.01 19.10
C GLU A 563 -22.18 46.06 20.25
N ASN A 564 -21.48 46.55 21.28
CA ASN A 564 -21.11 45.75 22.45
C ASN A 564 -21.68 46.33 23.74
N PHE A 565 -22.32 45.48 24.54
CA PHE A 565 -22.86 45.80 25.85
C PHE A 565 -22.15 45.01 26.94
N LYS A 566 -22.00 45.62 28.11
CA LYS A 566 -21.67 44.90 29.35
C LYS A 566 -22.92 44.84 30.20
N VAL A 567 -23.41 43.63 30.47
CA VAL A 567 -24.63 43.42 31.24
C VAL A 567 -24.35 42.58 32.48
N LYS A 568 -24.88 42.98 33.63
CA LYS A 568 -24.85 42.17 34.86
C LYS A 568 -26.27 41.74 35.18
N LEU A 569 -26.50 40.43 35.24
CA LEU A 569 -27.82 39.87 35.49
C LEU A 569 -28.11 39.84 37.01
N PRO A 570 -29.36 40.05 37.44
CA PRO A 570 -29.69 40.22 38.86
C PRO A 570 -29.71 38.92 39.71
N THR A 571 -29.68 37.72 39.13
CA THR A 571 -29.85 36.45 39.87
C THR A 571 -28.64 35.55 39.81
N GLN A 572 -28.11 35.04 40.95
CA GLN A 572 -26.92 34.16 40.95
C GLN A 572 -27.10 32.79 40.28
N GLN A 573 -28.33 32.28 40.19
CA GLN A 573 -28.64 30.99 39.54
C GLN A 573 -28.92 31.17 38.03
N GLN A 574 -28.61 30.14 37.25
CA GLN A 574 -28.82 30.11 35.80
C GLN A 574 -30.32 30.10 35.46
N ALA A 575 -30.75 30.95 34.53
CA ALA A 575 -32.15 31.07 34.13
C ALA A 575 -32.31 31.44 32.64
N PHE A 576 -33.48 31.19 32.07
CA PHE A 576 -33.81 31.59 30.71
C PHE A 576 -34.24 33.06 30.64
N TYR A 577 -33.61 33.81 29.74
CA TYR A 577 -33.94 35.19 29.42
C TYR A 577 -34.44 35.27 27.98
N GLU A 578 -35.60 35.89 27.80
CA GLU A 578 -36.09 36.33 26.49
C GLU A 578 -35.34 37.59 26.08
N ILE A 579 -34.96 37.64 24.81
CA ILE A 579 -34.15 38.70 24.22
C ILE A 579 -35.02 39.46 23.22
N ASN A 580 -35.30 40.72 23.52
CA ASN A 580 -36.13 41.61 22.72
C ASN A 580 -35.32 42.81 22.22
N LEU A 581 -35.52 43.19 20.96
CA LEU A 581 -34.90 44.34 20.34
C LEU A 581 -35.95 45.41 20.03
N VAL A 582 -35.70 46.64 20.45
CA VAL A 582 -36.56 47.78 20.12
C VAL A 582 -35.96 48.53 18.94
N HIS A 583 -36.65 48.51 17.80
CA HIS A 583 -36.18 49.07 16.54
C HIS A 583 -37.31 49.76 15.75
N PRO A 584 -36.99 50.66 14.79
CA PRO A 584 -37.99 51.19 13.87
C PRO A 584 -38.58 50.09 12.98
N GLU A 585 -39.88 50.15 12.71
CA GLU A 585 -40.58 49.21 11.84
C GLU A 585 -40.05 49.33 10.40
N MET A 586 -39.78 48.18 9.79
CA MET A 586 -39.20 48.09 8.44
C MET A 586 -40.29 48.20 7.36
N ALA A 587 -39.89 48.50 6.12
CA ALA A 587 -40.85 48.48 5.03
C ALA A 587 -41.34 47.05 4.75
N LYS A 588 -42.58 46.93 4.29
CA LYS A 588 -43.21 45.63 4.04
C LYS A 588 -42.40 44.84 2.98
N GLY A 589 -41.89 43.68 3.37
CA GLY A 589 -41.08 42.81 2.51
C GLY A 589 -39.56 42.92 2.71
N GLU A 590 -39.08 43.89 3.50
CA GLU A 590 -37.68 43.98 3.89
C GLU A 590 -37.34 42.99 5.00
N GLN A 591 -36.11 42.46 4.93
CA GLN A 591 -35.55 41.55 5.93
C GLN A 591 -34.09 41.90 6.18
N THR A 592 -33.64 41.66 7.42
CA THR A 592 -32.25 41.85 7.82
C THR A 592 -31.90 40.88 8.94
N GLU A 593 -30.67 40.37 8.92
CA GLU A 593 -30.20 39.46 9.95
C GLU A 593 -29.66 40.26 11.15
N VAL A 594 -30.04 39.81 12.33
CA VAL A 594 -29.51 40.27 13.60
C VAL A 594 -28.96 39.08 14.37
N GLU A 595 -27.66 39.10 14.57
CA GLU A 595 -26.94 38.09 15.32
C GLU A 595 -26.58 38.61 16.70
N ILE A 596 -26.86 37.81 17.72
CA ILE A 596 -26.53 38.15 19.10
C ILE A 596 -25.64 37.09 19.72
N GLN A 597 -24.65 37.54 20.47
CA GLN A 597 -23.66 36.72 21.14
C GLN A 597 -23.49 37.15 22.60
N PHE A 598 -23.59 36.21 23.52
CA PHE A 598 -23.29 36.34 24.94
C PHE A 598 -21.99 35.58 25.25
N GLY A 599 -20.94 36.30 25.60
CA GLY A 599 -19.62 35.71 25.86
C GLY A 599 -19.07 34.97 24.64
N LYS A 600 -18.41 33.83 24.85
CA LYS A 600 -17.81 33.03 23.74
C LYS A 600 -18.69 31.89 23.23
N THR A 601 -19.76 31.52 23.95
CA THR A 601 -20.43 30.22 23.74
C THR A 601 -21.92 30.31 23.42
N ALA A 602 -22.62 31.38 23.80
CA ALA A 602 -24.05 31.52 23.56
C ALA A 602 -24.30 32.49 22.40
N LYS A 603 -24.54 31.99 21.19
CA LYS A 603 -24.68 32.79 19.97
C LYS A 603 -25.83 32.28 19.10
N PHE A 604 -26.64 33.17 18.55
CA PHE A 604 -27.65 32.83 17.54
C PHE A 604 -27.95 34.02 16.64
N ALA A 605 -28.46 33.74 15.43
CA ALA A 605 -28.93 34.74 14.48
C ALA A 605 -30.46 34.68 14.33
N HIS A 606 -31.07 35.84 14.12
CA HIS A 606 -32.50 36.00 13.91
C HIS A 606 -32.74 36.88 12.69
N GLN A 607 -33.62 36.45 11.79
CA GLN A 607 -34.06 37.26 10.66
C GLN A 607 -35.16 38.21 11.11
N LEU A 608 -34.83 39.49 11.27
CA LEU A 608 -35.83 40.53 11.46
C LEU A 608 -36.61 40.69 10.16
N THR A 609 -37.93 40.79 10.28
CA THR A 609 -38.87 41.01 9.18
C THR A 609 -39.90 42.05 9.60
N SER A 610 -40.56 42.73 8.66
CA SER A 610 -41.61 43.69 9.00
C SER A 610 -42.76 43.02 9.77
N THR A 611 -43.16 43.59 10.90
CA THR A 611 -44.26 43.06 11.72
C THR A 611 -45.63 43.31 11.09
N GLY A 612 -45.72 44.29 10.18
CA GLY A 612 -46.95 44.71 9.50
C GLY A 612 -48.01 45.35 10.40
N ARG A 613 -47.69 45.61 11.68
CA ARG A 613 -48.64 46.13 12.69
C ARG A 613 -48.48 47.60 13.03
N ALA A 614 -47.36 48.21 12.62
CA ALA A 614 -47.05 49.63 12.82
C ALA A 614 -46.71 50.29 11.48
N GLN A 615 -46.70 51.63 11.42
CA GLN A 615 -46.27 52.34 10.21
C GLN A 615 -44.74 52.27 10.09
N THR A 616 -44.20 52.22 8.86
CA THR A 616 -42.75 52.23 8.62
C THR A 616 -42.07 53.39 9.37
N GLY A 617 -41.00 53.08 10.11
CA GLY A 617 -40.28 54.04 10.96
C GLY A 617 -40.83 54.20 12.37
N GLU A 618 -42.01 53.66 12.69
CA GLU A 618 -42.54 53.65 14.06
C GLU A 618 -41.80 52.62 14.93
N MET A 619 -41.47 52.96 16.17
CA MET A 619 -40.73 52.05 17.06
C MET A 619 -41.58 50.83 17.45
N VAL A 620 -41.02 49.64 17.24
CA VAL A 620 -41.61 48.34 17.56
C VAL A 620 -40.64 47.49 18.38
N VAL A 621 -41.17 46.41 18.98
CA VAL A 621 -40.39 45.41 19.71
C VAL A 621 -40.44 44.11 18.94
N SER A 622 -39.29 43.58 18.59
CA SER A 622 -39.15 42.25 17.99
C SER A 622 -38.45 41.30 18.95
N LYS A 623 -39.00 40.11 19.09
CA LYS A 623 -38.42 39.03 19.88
C LYS A 623 -37.36 38.32 19.04
N LEU A 624 -36.10 38.46 19.41
CA LEU A 624 -34.98 37.81 18.71
C LEU A 624 -34.91 36.33 19.08
N GLY A 625 -35.04 36.01 20.36
CA GLY A 625 -34.87 34.64 20.86
C GLY A 625 -34.84 34.52 22.37
N ALA A 626 -34.33 33.40 22.86
CA ALA A 626 -34.10 33.17 24.29
C ALA A 626 -32.72 32.56 24.53
N ALA A 627 -32.09 32.93 25.65
CA ALA A 627 -30.82 32.36 26.08
C ALA A 627 -30.83 32.00 27.56
N MET A 628 -30.18 30.91 27.92
CA MET A 628 -29.97 30.49 29.30
C MET A 628 -28.67 31.09 29.83
N LEU A 629 -28.80 32.08 30.71
CA LEU A 629 -27.68 32.89 31.18
C LEU A 629 -27.50 32.72 32.70
N LYS A 630 -26.23 32.72 33.15
CA LYS A 630 -25.84 32.70 34.57
C LYS A 630 -25.80 34.13 35.13
N GLY A 631 -25.94 34.32 36.45
CA GLY A 631 -25.92 35.61 37.15
C GLY A 631 -24.65 36.48 37.08
N ASP A 632 -23.68 36.13 36.25
CA ASP A 632 -22.41 36.82 36.16
C ASP A 632 -22.48 38.00 35.16
N ALA A 633 -21.41 38.79 35.07
CA ALA A 633 -21.31 39.83 34.06
C ALA A 633 -21.04 39.21 32.68
N HIS A 634 -21.88 39.54 31.69
CA HIS A 634 -21.74 39.07 30.32
C HIS A 634 -21.35 40.23 29.39
N GLN A 635 -20.49 39.93 28.42
CA GLN A 635 -20.34 40.76 27.23
C GLN A 635 -21.37 40.31 26.20
N VAL A 636 -22.22 41.23 25.75
CA VAL A 636 -23.23 40.98 24.73
C VAL A 636 -22.82 41.71 23.47
N LYS A 637 -22.59 40.99 22.38
CA LYS A 637 -22.28 41.54 21.06
C LYS A 637 -23.49 41.36 20.16
N LEU A 638 -23.91 42.45 19.51
CA LEU A 638 -24.99 42.46 18.53
C LEU A 638 -24.39 42.79 17.17
N ASN A 639 -24.45 41.88 16.20
CA ASN A 639 -24.05 42.10 14.81
C ASN A 639 -25.30 42.22 13.92
N VAL A 640 -25.28 43.11 12.94
CA VAL A 640 -26.45 43.43 12.11
C VAL A 640 -26.08 43.56 10.64
N GLY A 641 -27.00 43.16 9.75
CA GLY A 641 -26.82 43.19 8.28
C GLY A 641 -27.24 44.49 7.58
N GLN A 642 -27.03 44.55 6.26
CA GLN A 642 -27.02 45.76 5.41
C GLN A 642 -28.30 46.62 5.46
N ASN A 643 -29.46 46.03 5.75
CA ASN A 643 -30.76 46.71 5.78
C ASN A 643 -31.28 46.91 7.21
N PHE A 644 -30.39 47.00 8.19
CA PHE A 644 -30.77 47.14 9.58
C PHE A 644 -31.40 48.51 9.87
N PRO A 645 -32.66 48.58 10.38
CA PRO A 645 -33.37 49.85 10.60
C PRO A 645 -32.81 50.68 11.77
N GLY A 646 -31.80 50.16 12.46
CA GLY A 646 -31.30 50.69 13.72
C GLY A 646 -32.05 50.14 14.94
N PHE A 647 -31.59 50.46 16.14
CA PHE A 647 -32.26 50.08 17.39
C PHE A 647 -31.98 51.09 18.50
N SER A 648 -32.88 51.14 19.48
CA SER A 648 -32.71 51.99 20.68
C SER A 648 -32.42 51.17 21.94
N HIS A 649 -32.99 49.97 22.06
CA HIS A 649 -32.86 49.14 23.25
C HIS A 649 -32.72 47.67 22.92
N LEU A 650 -31.92 46.98 23.73
CA LEU A 650 -31.86 45.52 23.84
C LEU A 650 -32.29 45.12 25.25
N ILE A 651 -33.25 44.21 25.35
CA ILE A 651 -33.95 43.93 26.61
C ILE A 651 -33.88 42.43 26.90
N LEU A 652 -33.42 42.09 28.08
CA LEU A 652 -33.35 40.72 28.59
C LEU A 652 -34.40 40.54 29.68
N THR A 653 -35.44 39.76 29.44
CA THR A 653 -36.51 39.52 30.41
C THR A 653 -36.48 38.08 30.89
N LYS A 654 -36.30 37.85 32.20
CA LYS A 654 -36.32 36.50 32.78
C LYS A 654 -37.68 35.83 32.54
N THR A 655 -37.66 34.62 32.02
CA THR A 655 -38.85 33.83 31.67
C THR A 655 -39.15 32.76 32.72
N THR A 656 -40.30 32.09 32.57
CA THR A 656 -40.68 30.90 33.35
C THR A 656 -40.32 29.57 32.68
N LEU A 657 -39.65 29.61 31.52
CA LEU A 657 -39.26 28.43 30.77
C LEU A 657 -38.40 27.51 31.64
N ASN A 658 -38.71 26.22 31.63
CA ASN A 658 -37.90 25.18 32.28
C ASN A 658 -37.19 24.29 31.24
N GLU A 659 -36.25 23.46 31.69
CA GLU A 659 -35.48 22.57 30.82
C GLU A 659 -36.35 21.58 30.02
N SER A 660 -37.49 21.15 30.57
CA SER A 660 -38.41 20.23 29.88
C SER A 660 -39.20 20.89 28.75
N GLU A 661 -39.47 22.19 28.87
CA GLU A 661 -40.12 22.98 27.82
C GLU A 661 -39.12 23.40 26.75
N ALA A 662 -37.86 23.68 27.14
CA ALA A 662 -36.75 23.95 26.22
C ALA A 662 -36.52 22.80 25.21
N LYS A 663 -36.72 21.54 25.65
CA LYS A 663 -36.63 20.35 24.79
C LYS A 663 -37.63 20.30 23.63
N LYS A 664 -38.74 21.04 23.71
CA LYS A 664 -39.78 21.05 22.66
C LYS A 664 -39.43 21.95 21.46
N PHE A 665 -38.38 22.77 21.57
CA PHE A 665 -37.97 23.73 20.53
C PHE A 665 -36.96 23.14 19.52
N GLU A 666 -36.98 21.82 19.32
CA GLU A 666 -36.18 21.05 18.33
C GLU A 666 -34.76 21.59 18.09
N ASN A 667 -33.90 21.55 19.12
CA ASN A 667 -32.49 21.83 18.96
C ASN A 667 -31.66 20.55 19.24
N PRO A 668 -30.90 20.02 18.26
CA PRO A 668 -30.13 18.77 18.37
C PRO A 668 -29.07 18.78 19.49
N TYR A 669 -28.69 19.94 20.02
CA TYR A 669 -27.75 20.04 21.15
C TYR A 669 -28.27 19.47 22.48
N PHE A 670 -29.57 19.14 22.62
CA PHE A 670 -30.16 18.68 23.90
C PHE A 670 -30.44 17.17 24.01
N VAL A 671 -30.14 16.38 22.99
CA VAL A 671 -30.64 15.00 22.90
C VAL A 671 -29.64 13.93 23.37
N ASN A 672 -28.35 14.25 23.50
CA ASN A 672 -27.35 13.19 23.55
C ASN A 672 -27.09 12.69 24.99
N GLN A 673 -27.84 11.64 25.37
CA GLN A 673 -27.45 10.71 26.42
C GLN A 673 -26.23 9.89 25.95
N VAL A 674 -25.32 9.54 26.86
CA VAL A 674 -24.20 8.59 26.61
C VAL A 674 -24.69 7.42 25.78
N ASN A 675 -23.98 7.11 24.70
CA ASN A 675 -24.37 6.01 23.83
C ASN A 675 -24.21 4.71 24.65
N THR A 676 -25.32 4.11 25.06
CA THR A 676 -25.31 2.87 25.83
C THR A 676 -24.86 1.66 25.02
N HIS A 677 -24.74 1.80 23.69
CA HIS A 677 -24.30 0.75 22.77
C HIS A 677 -22.78 0.66 22.58
N SER A 678 -21.99 1.64 23.06
CA SER A 678 -20.52 1.57 22.98
C SER A 678 -19.89 1.12 24.29
N SER A 679 -18.89 0.24 24.20
CA SER A 679 -18.09 -0.22 25.34
C SER A 679 -16.84 0.66 25.46
N PRO A 680 -16.50 1.18 26.65
CA PRO A 680 -15.29 1.98 26.81
C PRO A 680 -14.05 1.13 26.55
N VAL A 681 -13.07 1.68 25.82
CA VAL A 681 -11.80 0.98 25.52
C VAL A 681 -10.63 1.75 26.11
N VAL A 682 -9.79 1.09 26.91
CA VAL A 682 -8.55 1.65 27.44
C VAL A 682 -7.43 1.39 26.45
N VAL A 683 -6.86 2.47 25.91
CA VAL A 683 -5.68 2.42 25.05
C VAL A 683 -4.52 3.11 25.76
N PRO A 684 -3.61 2.37 26.42
CA PRO A 684 -2.51 2.97 27.15
C PRO A 684 -1.40 3.45 26.22
N PHE A 685 -0.62 4.43 26.67
CA PHE A 685 0.52 4.96 25.94
C PHE A 685 1.70 5.27 26.86
N VAL A 686 2.90 5.30 26.28
CA VAL A 686 4.12 5.86 26.87
C VAL A 686 4.78 6.78 25.85
N GLY A 687 5.33 7.89 26.31
CA GLY A 687 5.99 8.86 25.44
C GLY A 687 6.76 9.95 26.18
N SER A 688 7.26 10.90 25.40
CA SER A 688 8.03 12.05 25.85
C SER A 688 7.31 13.35 25.49
N ARG A 689 7.40 14.33 26.40
CA ARG A 689 6.94 15.69 26.13
C ARG A 689 8.03 16.49 25.40
N THR A 690 7.68 17.04 24.24
CA THR A 690 8.54 17.92 23.43
C THR A 690 8.14 19.39 23.60
N ASP A 691 8.95 20.33 23.11
CA ASP A 691 8.66 21.77 23.18
C ASP A 691 7.41 22.16 22.37
N ASP A 692 7.17 21.46 21.26
CA ASP A 692 6.06 21.67 20.33
C ASP A 692 4.85 20.75 20.60
N GLY A 693 4.98 19.74 21.47
CA GLY A 693 3.90 18.80 21.75
C GLY A 693 4.30 17.59 22.57
N MET A 694 4.12 16.41 21.96
CA MET A 694 4.37 15.12 22.58
C MET A 694 4.63 14.09 21.50
N ASP A 695 5.69 13.29 21.70
CA ASP A 695 5.92 12.08 20.94
C ASP A 695 5.56 10.87 21.81
N TYR A 696 4.77 9.93 21.29
CA TYR A 696 4.30 8.77 22.06
C TYR A 696 3.95 7.60 21.17
N LYS A 697 3.92 6.41 21.77
CA LYS A 697 3.35 5.21 21.15
C LYS A 697 2.32 4.59 22.09
N ASN A 698 1.22 4.11 21.50
CA ASN A 698 0.28 3.26 22.21
C ASN A 698 0.89 1.88 22.43
N LEU A 699 0.51 1.22 23.51
CA LEU A 699 0.84 -0.20 23.72
C LEU A 699 0.05 -1.04 22.71
N LYS A 700 0.61 -2.20 22.31
CA LYS A 700 -0.01 -3.11 21.33
C LYS A 700 -1.33 -3.69 21.85
N HIS A 701 -1.40 -3.97 23.16
CA HIS A 701 -2.58 -4.53 23.82
C HIS A 701 -3.51 -3.41 24.28
N VAL A 702 -4.79 -3.52 23.94
CA VAL A 702 -5.86 -2.61 24.36
C VAL A 702 -6.95 -3.42 25.05
N GLU A 703 -7.61 -2.84 26.06
CA GLU A 703 -8.62 -3.56 26.84
C GLU A 703 -9.98 -2.88 26.75
N THR A 704 -11.03 -3.68 26.58
CA THR A 704 -12.40 -3.18 26.70
C THR A 704 -12.82 -3.27 28.16
N ILE A 705 -13.39 -2.19 28.71
CA ILE A 705 -13.89 -2.17 30.08
C ILE A 705 -15.14 -3.05 30.16
N LYS A 706 -15.04 -4.15 30.90
CA LYS A 706 -16.12 -5.13 31.08
C LYS A 706 -16.92 -4.91 32.37
N SER A 707 -16.40 -4.10 33.29
CA SER A 707 -17.03 -3.87 34.58
C SER A 707 -18.39 -3.17 34.45
N GLU A 708 -19.30 -3.50 35.37
CA GLU A 708 -20.59 -2.82 35.49
C GLU A 708 -20.39 -1.35 35.92
N GLU A 709 -21.38 -0.52 35.61
CA GLU A 709 -21.39 0.89 36.00
C GLU A 709 -21.20 1.04 37.52
N GLY A 710 -20.28 1.91 37.92
CA GLY A 710 -19.94 2.13 39.33
C GLY A 710 -18.95 1.12 39.94
N HIS A 711 -18.48 0.12 39.18
CA HIS A 711 -17.42 -0.80 39.59
C HIS A 711 -16.16 -0.59 38.75
N SER A 712 -15.00 -0.52 39.41
CA SER A 712 -13.68 -0.37 38.76
C SER A 712 -12.86 -1.66 38.91
N GLU A 713 -12.20 -2.07 37.82
CA GLU A 713 -11.26 -3.21 37.77
C GLU A 713 -9.84 -2.72 37.44
N ILE A 714 -8.83 -3.56 37.70
CA ILE A 714 -7.43 -3.24 37.39
C ILE A 714 -7.04 -3.88 36.07
N TYR A 715 -6.69 -3.05 35.09
CA TYR A 715 -6.15 -3.45 33.80
C TYR A 715 -4.63 -3.28 33.82
N SER A 716 -3.89 -4.34 33.50
CA SER A 716 -2.41 -4.35 33.54
C SER A 716 -1.82 -4.47 32.16
N PHE A 717 -0.87 -3.60 31.84
CA PHE A 717 -0.20 -3.56 30.55
C PHE A 717 1.31 -3.58 30.75
N ARG A 718 1.98 -4.52 30.08
CA ARG A 718 3.44 -4.65 30.13
C ARG A 718 4.06 -4.10 28.85
N GLY A 719 5.28 -3.58 28.97
CA GLY A 719 6.07 -3.15 27.84
C GLY A 719 7.53 -2.98 28.24
N ARG A 720 8.37 -2.63 27.27
CA ARG A 720 9.78 -2.30 27.50
C ARG A 720 10.05 -0.86 27.09
N LEU A 721 10.65 -0.07 27.98
CA LEU A 721 10.79 1.38 27.83
C LEU A 721 11.54 1.76 26.54
N GLU A 722 12.58 1.00 26.19
CA GLU A 722 13.42 1.23 25.00
C GLU A 722 12.64 1.19 23.66
N ASN A 723 11.42 0.63 23.63
CA ASN A 723 10.58 0.57 22.42
C ASN A 723 9.71 1.83 22.23
N PHE A 724 9.67 2.73 23.21
CA PHE A 724 8.86 3.95 23.23
C PHE A 724 9.73 5.19 23.06
N PRO A 725 9.19 6.30 22.55
CA PRO A 725 9.91 7.57 22.52
C PRO A 725 10.09 8.09 23.96
N LEU A 726 11.32 8.04 24.47
CA LEU A 726 11.66 8.47 25.82
C LEU A 726 12.37 9.84 25.80
N PRO A 727 12.30 10.61 26.90
CA PRO A 727 13.08 11.84 27.02
C PRO A 727 14.59 11.58 27.05
N SER A 728 15.38 12.48 26.47
CA SER A 728 16.83 12.50 26.67
C SER A 728 17.17 13.04 28.06
N VAL A 729 17.93 12.29 28.84
CA VAL A 729 18.26 12.63 30.23
C VAL A 729 19.26 13.81 30.31
N ASP A 730 20.04 14.03 29.25
CA ASP A 730 21.16 14.99 29.20
C ASP A 730 20.90 16.27 28.37
N ALA A 731 19.67 16.50 27.89
CA ALA A 731 19.39 17.74 27.15
C ALA A 731 19.45 18.96 28.09
N GLU A 732 20.41 19.86 27.83
CA GLU A 732 20.47 21.20 28.42
C GLU A 732 19.24 22.01 27.98
N GLY A 733 18.12 21.82 28.68
CA GLY A 733 16.84 22.49 28.44
C GLY A 733 16.04 22.64 29.73
N ASP A 734 14.95 23.40 29.69
CA ASP A 734 14.09 23.63 30.85
C ASP A 734 13.29 22.35 31.16
N GLN A 735 13.94 21.37 31.83
CA GLN A 735 13.39 20.05 32.23
C GLN A 735 12.09 20.16 33.05
N TRP A 736 11.72 21.36 33.47
CA TRP A 736 10.46 21.68 34.13
C TRP A 736 9.25 21.58 33.19
N VAL A 737 9.46 21.69 31.87
CA VAL A 737 8.41 21.68 30.85
C VAL A 737 8.67 20.68 29.72
N SER A 738 9.84 20.64 29.09
CA SER A 738 10.16 19.65 28.03
C SER A 738 11.13 18.57 28.54
N GLY A 739 11.22 17.44 27.84
CA GLY A 739 12.10 16.34 28.26
C GLY A 739 11.58 15.57 29.48
N SER A 740 10.26 15.38 29.58
CA SER A 740 9.62 14.63 30.68
C SER A 740 8.84 13.43 30.17
N LEU A 741 8.85 12.34 30.95
CA LEU A 741 8.14 11.11 30.62
C LEU A 741 6.64 11.33 30.80
N LYS A 742 5.84 10.87 29.85
CA LYS A 742 4.38 10.84 29.94
C LYS A 742 3.89 9.40 29.81
N VAL A 743 3.06 8.99 30.76
CA VAL A 743 2.35 7.71 30.74
C VAL A 743 0.87 7.94 31.00
N GLY A 744 0.00 7.16 30.37
CA GLY A 744 -1.44 7.32 30.59
C GLY A 744 -2.30 6.53 29.63
N LEU A 745 -3.52 7.01 29.39
CA LEU A 745 -4.48 6.34 28.51
C LEU A 745 -5.32 7.28 27.66
N TRP A 746 -5.87 6.69 26.59
CA TRP A 746 -6.99 7.20 25.82
C TRP A 746 -8.28 6.47 26.19
N ASN A 747 -9.41 7.16 25.99
CA ASN A 747 -10.66 6.47 25.70
C ASN A 747 -10.70 6.14 24.20
N GLY A 748 -10.52 4.86 23.85
CA GLY A 748 -10.48 4.36 22.48
C GLY A 748 -11.83 4.25 21.78
N ASP A 749 -12.94 4.51 22.48
CA ASP A 749 -14.24 4.72 21.85
C ASP A 749 -14.28 6.16 21.33
N MET A 750 -13.77 6.38 20.11
CA MET A 750 -13.68 7.70 19.50
C MET A 750 -15.06 8.15 18.96
N ILE A 751 -15.34 9.45 19.01
CA ILE A 751 -16.57 10.04 18.46
C ILE A 751 -16.30 10.83 17.17
N ASN A 752 -17.33 10.97 16.34
CA ASN A 752 -17.18 11.56 15.00
C ASN A 752 -17.70 12.99 14.95
N GLN A 753 -18.72 13.29 15.75
CA GLN A 753 -19.29 14.62 15.93
C GLN A 753 -19.13 15.06 17.38
N GLU A 754 -18.88 16.35 17.63
CA GLU A 754 -18.69 16.85 19.00
C GLU A 754 -19.97 16.69 19.85
N ALA A 755 -21.11 16.67 19.15
CA ALA A 755 -22.41 16.40 19.75
C ALA A 755 -22.51 14.98 20.30
N ASP A 756 -21.83 13.99 19.71
CA ASP A 756 -21.97 12.59 20.10
C ASP A 756 -21.53 12.39 21.55
N ALA A 757 -22.34 11.65 22.31
CA ALA A 757 -22.07 11.47 23.72
C ALA A 757 -20.91 10.49 23.98
N GLY A 758 -20.71 9.49 23.10
CA GLY A 758 -19.71 8.43 23.25
C GLY A 758 -19.83 7.67 24.58
N SER A 759 -18.79 6.92 24.95
CA SER A 759 -18.65 6.25 26.25
C SER A 759 -17.85 7.08 27.26
N VAL A 760 -17.84 6.60 28.51
CA VAL A 760 -17.16 7.23 29.63
C VAL A 760 -16.32 6.18 30.37
N ILE A 761 -15.06 6.53 30.63
CA ILE A 761 -14.14 5.78 31.48
C ILE A 761 -13.98 6.55 32.79
N ASN A 762 -14.36 5.95 33.91
CA ASN A 762 -14.01 6.45 35.23
C ASN A 762 -12.63 5.90 35.59
N VAL A 763 -11.64 6.78 35.75
CA VAL A 763 -10.27 6.39 36.14
C VAL A 763 -10.06 6.72 37.60
N ASP A 764 -9.83 5.70 38.42
CA ASP A 764 -9.53 5.85 39.85
C ASP A 764 -8.04 6.24 40.01
N TYR A 765 -7.14 5.45 39.41
CA TYR A 765 -5.70 5.70 39.45
C TYR A 765 -4.95 5.14 38.23
N ILE A 766 -3.75 5.70 38.00
CA ILE A 766 -2.72 5.14 37.13
C ILE A 766 -1.51 4.79 37.99
N GLU A 767 -1.00 3.57 37.85
CA GLU A 767 0.17 3.07 38.56
C GLU A 767 1.23 2.62 37.54
N PHE A 768 2.45 3.10 37.74
CA PHE A 768 3.60 2.86 36.86
C PHE A 768 4.75 2.32 37.70
N GLU A 769 5.29 1.17 37.28
CA GLU A 769 6.39 0.47 37.95
C GLU A 769 7.46 0.07 36.92
N ALA A 770 8.71 0.50 37.13
CA ALA A 770 9.84 0.23 36.24
C ALA A 770 11.21 0.35 36.97
N PRO A 771 12.19 -0.55 36.73
CA PRO A 771 12.03 -1.80 35.99
C PRO A 771 11.08 -2.75 36.73
N TYR A 772 10.14 -3.35 36.00
CA TYR A 772 9.23 -4.35 36.54
C TYR A 772 9.93 -5.71 36.57
N ILE A 773 10.10 -6.27 37.77
CA ILE A 773 10.80 -7.53 37.98
C ILE A 773 9.84 -8.48 38.70
N GLU A 774 9.20 -9.36 37.94
CA GLU A 774 8.27 -10.36 38.48
C GLU A 774 8.97 -11.37 39.39
N GLN A 775 10.20 -11.74 39.05
CA GLN A 775 11.05 -12.64 39.82
C GLN A 775 12.53 -12.27 39.64
N TRP A 776 13.31 -12.39 40.71
CA TRP A 776 14.76 -12.23 40.69
C TRP A 776 15.46 -13.56 41.00
N PRO A 777 16.47 -14.00 40.21
CA PRO A 777 16.91 -13.44 38.93
C PRO A 777 15.80 -13.44 37.86
N SER A 778 15.90 -12.53 36.90
CA SER A 778 14.95 -12.30 35.82
C SER A 778 14.79 -13.53 34.91
N ARG A 779 13.76 -13.50 34.07
CA ARG A 779 13.53 -14.56 33.08
C ARG A 779 14.69 -14.65 32.08
N SER A 780 15.22 -13.51 31.61
CA SER A 780 16.33 -13.46 30.66
C SER A 780 17.61 -14.05 31.27
N HIS A 781 17.90 -13.73 32.54
CA HIS A 781 19.07 -14.26 33.22
C HIS A 781 19.00 -15.79 33.36
N ARG A 782 17.87 -16.32 33.84
CA ARG A 782 17.67 -17.78 33.99
C ARG A 782 17.62 -18.54 32.66
N GLN A 783 17.28 -17.86 31.57
CA GLN A 783 17.35 -18.45 30.25
C GLN A 783 18.80 -18.65 29.78
N ILE A 784 19.76 -17.84 30.26
CA ILE A 784 21.18 -18.01 29.98
C ILE A 784 21.83 -18.95 31.00
N PHE A 785 21.64 -18.67 32.29
CA PHE A 785 22.19 -19.43 33.41
C PHE A 785 21.20 -20.51 33.86
N VAL A 786 21.23 -21.64 33.16
CA VAL A 786 20.32 -22.78 33.38
C VAL A 786 20.49 -23.42 34.76
N ASP A 787 19.40 -23.85 35.37
CA ASP A 787 19.48 -24.57 36.65
C ASP A 787 20.20 -25.92 36.50
N SER A 788 21.12 -26.21 37.43
CA SER A 788 21.96 -27.40 37.43
C SER A 788 22.40 -27.72 38.86
N ASP A 789 22.70 -29.00 39.12
CA ASP A 789 23.29 -29.48 40.38
C ASP A 789 24.81 -29.18 40.46
N LEU A 790 25.40 -28.68 39.37
CA LEU A 790 26.79 -28.24 39.34
C LEU A 790 27.00 -26.97 40.20
N ASP A 791 28.21 -26.81 40.72
CA ASP A 791 28.59 -25.55 41.37
C ASP A 791 28.53 -24.40 40.35
N LYS A 792 27.76 -23.35 40.67
CA LYS A 792 27.41 -22.23 39.79
C LYS A 792 28.60 -21.33 39.41
N SER A 793 29.81 -21.70 39.81
CA SER A 793 31.07 -21.04 39.46
C SER A 793 32.12 -22.00 38.86
N SER A 794 31.78 -23.28 38.67
CA SER A 794 32.73 -24.29 38.23
C SER A 794 32.99 -24.22 36.72
N PRO A 795 34.17 -24.66 36.26
CA PRO A 795 34.46 -24.81 34.82
C PRO A 795 33.46 -25.72 34.10
N GLU A 796 32.95 -26.76 34.77
CA GLU A 796 31.93 -27.66 34.19
C GLU A 796 30.60 -26.93 33.96
N TYR A 797 30.21 -26.04 34.89
CA TYR A 797 29.01 -25.22 34.73
C TYR A 797 29.17 -24.18 33.62
N ALA A 798 30.34 -23.54 33.52
CA ALA A 798 30.67 -22.65 32.40
C ALA A 798 30.54 -23.36 31.04
N ARG A 799 31.11 -24.57 30.93
CA ARG A 799 31.02 -25.38 29.71
C ARG A 799 29.57 -25.74 29.37
N LEU A 800 28.75 -26.07 30.37
CA LEU A 800 27.33 -26.35 30.21
C LEU A 800 26.57 -25.13 29.66
N ILE A 801 26.78 -23.95 30.24
CA ILE A 801 26.12 -22.70 29.79
C ILE A 801 26.49 -22.39 28.34
N ILE A 802 27.80 -22.40 28.02
CA ILE A 802 28.29 -22.12 26.67
C ILE A 802 27.67 -23.11 25.67
N LYS A 803 27.60 -24.40 26.00
CA LYS A 803 27.00 -25.44 25.16
C LYS A 803 25.50 -25.24 24.93
N GLU A 804 24.72 -25.05 25.99
CA GLU A 804 23.26 -24.88 25.88
C GLU A 804 22.88 -23.55 25.22
N PHE A 805 23.68 -22.49 25.41
CA PHE A 805 23.52 -21.24 24.69
C PHE A 805 23.85 -21.42 23.20
N ALA A 806 25.00 -22.01 22.87
CA ALA A 806 25.41 -22.27 21.48
C ALA A 806 24.41 -23.15 20.73
N LYS A 807 23.86 -24.19 21.37
CA LYS A 807 22.82 -25.05 20.79
C LYS A 807 21.57 -24.27 20.36
N ARG A 808 21.11 -23.32 21.19
CA ARG A 808 19.96 -22.46 20.86
C ARG A 808 20.34 -21.37 19.86
N ALA A 809 21.53 -20.79 20.02
CA ALA A 809 22.07 -19.78 19.13
C ALA A 809 22.27 -20.34 17.71
N TYR A 810 22.76 -21.55 17.53
CA TYR A 810 22.96 -22.15 16.20
C TYR A 810 21.74 -22.90 15.69
N ARG A 811 20.70 -23.05 16.53
CA ARG A 811 19.42 -23.69 16.19
C ARG A 811 19.59 -25.14 15.73
N ARG A 812 20.63 -25.81 16.25
CA ARG A 812 21.00 -27.19 15.96
C ARG A 812 21.87 -27.77 17.08
N PRO A 813 22.08 -29.10 17.13
CA PRO A 813 23.08 -29.70 17.98
C PRO A 813 24.47 -29.13 17.66
N VAL A 814 25.28 -28.99 18.71
CA VAL A 814 26.66 -28.50 18.66
C VAL A 814 27.61 -29.59 19.08
N SER A 815 28.70 -29.74 18.35
CA SER A 815 29.73 -30.73 18.66
C SER A 815 30.67 -30.24 19.76
N GLU A 816 31.38 -31.16 20.41
CA GLU A 816 32.38 -30.76 21.42
C GLU A 816 33.54 -29.96 20.80
N SER A 817 33.88 -30.18 19.53
CA SER A 817 34.92 -29.40 18.84
C SER A 817 34.49 -27.97 18.53
N GLU A 818 33.18 -27.72 18.35
CA GLU A 818 32.64 -26.36 18.19
C GLU A 818 32.63 -25.58 19.51
N ILE A 819 32.43 -26.28 20.64
CA ILE A 819 32.36 -25.66 21.97
C ILE A 819 33.74 -25.43 22.59
N GLN A 820 34.71 -26.31 22.29
CA GLN A 820 36.03 -26.29 22.90
C GLN A 820 36.74 -24.93 22.78
N PRO A 821 36.77 -24.26 21.61
CA PRO A 821 37.44 -22.96 21.47
C PRO A 821 36.83 -21.86 22.35
N TYR A 822 35.50 -21.79 22.45
CA TYR A 822 34.82 -20.81 23.31
C TYR A 822 35.07 -21.08 24.79
N PHE A 823 35.16 -22.36 25.17
CA PHE A 823 35.47 -22.75 26.55
C PHE A 823 36.92 -22.44 26.92
N GLU A 824 37.88 -22.70 26.04
CA GLU A 824 39.29 -22.34 26.24
C GLU A 824 39.47 -20.82 26.31
N PHE A 825 38.76 -20.08 25.45
CA PHE A 825 38.72 -18.62 25.51
C PHE A 825 38.21 -18.13 26.87
N TRP A 826 37.09 -18.68 27.35
CA TRP A 826 36.58 -18.39 28.69
C TRP A 826 37.61 -18.70 29.80
N GLN A 827 38.24 -19.87 29.76
CA GLN A 827 39.25 -20.25 30.76
C GLN A 827 40.43 -19.28 30.83
N ALA A 828 40.84 -18.73 29.69
CA ALA A 828 41.94 -17.78 29.61
C ALA A 828 41.59 -16.42 30.26
N ILE A 829 40.36 -15.93 30.05
CA ILE A 829 39.94 -14.60 30.51
C ILE A 829 39.23 -14.61 31.87
N ALA A 830 38.68 -15.74 32.31
CA ALA A 830 37.88 -15.82 33.53
C ALA A 830 38.58 -15.25 34.78
N PRO A 831 39.89 -15.42 34.99
CA PRO A 831 40.60 -14.82 36.12
C PRO A 831 40.63 -13.28 36.13
N GLU A 832 40.35 -12.62 35.00
CA GLU A 832 40.34 -11.15 34.87
C GLU A 832 39.04 -10.51 35.37
N PHE A 833 37.98 -11.31 35.59
CA PHE A 833 36.67 -10.83 36.02
C PHE A 833 36.38 -11.20 37.48
N GLU A 834 35.84 -10.25 38.24
CA GLU A 834 35.41 -10.49 39.63
C GLU A 834 34.13 -11.34 39.70
N ARG A 835 33.28 -11.25 38.67
CA ARG A 835 31.96 -11.89 38.62
C ARG A 835 31.92 -12.94 37.52
N PHE A 836 31.46 -14.14 37.88
CA PHE A 836 31.36 -15.28 36.97
C PHE A 836 30.51 -14.95 35.73
N GLU A 837 29.37 -14.30 35.90
CA GLU A 837 28.47 -13.96 34.79
C GLU A 837 29.09 -12.99 33.78
N GLU A 838 29.93 -12.05 34.23
CA GLU A 838 30.67 -11.15 33.33
C GLU A 838 31.72 -11.92 32.53
N SER A 839 32.41 -12.89 33.15
CA SER A 839 33.36 -13.75 32.43
C SER A 839 32.66 -14.60 31.36
N ILE A 840 31.45 -15.10 31.65
CA ILE A 840 30.65 -15.91 30.71
C ILE A 840 30.10 -15.06 29.57
N LYS A 841 29.84 -13.76 29.77
CA LYS A 841 29.33 -12.89 28.72
C LYS A 841 30.22 -12.89 27.47
N GLU A 842 31.54 -12.84 27.63
CA GLU A 842 32.50 -12.74 26.52
C GLU A 842 32.47 -13.92 25.53
N PRO A 843 32.53 -15.20 25.94
CA PRO A 843 32.35 -16.31 25.00
C PRO A 843 30.94 -16.32 24.36
N LEU A 844 29.91 -15.84 25.04
CA LEU A 844 28.58 -15.72 24.44
C LEU A 844 28.52 -14.63 23.36
N VAL A 845 29.21 -13.50 23.56
CA VAL A 845 29.39 -12.47 22.51
C VAL A 845 30.07 -13.09 21.29
N ALA A 846 31.13 -13.88 21.48
CA ALA A 846 31.82 -14.55 20.38
C ALA A 846 30.91 -15.53 19.62
N ILE A 847 30.03 -16.27 20.32
CA ILE A 847 29.01 -17.12 19.70
C ILE A 847 28.02 -16.29 18.86
N LEU A 848 27.54 -15.16 19.38
CA LEU A 848 26.60 -14.27 18.67
C LEU A 848 27.23 -13.52 17.49
N SER A 849 28.55 -13.47 17.41
CA SER A 849 29.28 -12.89 16.28
C SER A 849 29.77 -13.94 15.26
N SER A 850 29.56 -15.23 15.54
CA SER A 850 30.04 -16.33 14.69
C SER A 850 29.21 -16.52 13.43
N THR A 851 29.81 -17.13 12.40
CA THR A 851 29.11 -17.47 11.15
C THR A 851 27.90 -18.38 11.38
N SER A 852 28.01 -19.37 12.27
CA SER A 852 26.90 -20.28 12.66
C SER A 852 25.71 -19.57 13.29
N PHE A 853 25.89 -18.38 13.87
CA PHE A 853 24.79 -17.56 14.36
C PHE A 853 24.26 -16.59 13.31
N LEU A 854 25.16 -15.85 12.65
CA LEU A 854 24.78 -14.80 11.71
C LEU A 854 24.18 -15.34 10.41
N TYR A 855 24.50 -16.58 10.05
CA TYR A 855 24.05 -17.21 8.81
C TYR A 855 23.19 -18.44 9.06
N MET A 856 22.29 -18.70 8.10
CA MET A 856 21.60 -19.97 8.00
C MET A 856 22.57 -20.97 7.36
N ALA A 857 23.47 -21.52 8.16
CA ALA A 857 24.40 -22.56 7.73
C ALA A 857 23.73 -23.93 7.81
N GLU A 858 23.83 -24.72 6.74
CA GLU A 858 23.46 -26.13 6.80
C GLU A 858 24.51 -26.88 7.63
N PRO A 859 24.11 -27.85 8.47
CA PRO A 859 25.08 -28.72 9.11
C PRO A 859 25.82 -29.50 8.02
N ASN A 860 27.14 -29.35 7.91
CA ASN A 860 27.93 -30.22 7.04
C ASN A 860 27.85 -31.65 7.61
N ASP A 861 27.31 -32.60 6.82
CA ASP A 861 27.33 -34.02 7.14
C ASP A 861 28.77 -34.61 7.17
N SER A 862 29.78 -33.84 6.78
CA SER A 862 31.20 -34.23 6.77
C SER A 862 32.07 -33.30 7.60
N PHE A 863 32.02 -33.45 8.93
CA PHE A 863 33.15 -33.10 9.78
C PHE A 863 33.88 -34.39 10.20
N GLU A 864 34.50 -35.07 9.23
CA GLU A 864 35.68 -35.87 9.59
C GLU A 864 36.80 -34.89 9.94
N ALA A 865 37.40 -35.07 11.12
CA ALA A 865 38.43 -34.19 11.65
C ALA A 865 39.56 -33.97 10.61
N PRO A 866 40.04 -32.73 10.40
CA PRO A 866 41.20 -32.51 9.56
C PRO A 866 42.39 -33.31 10.09
N ASP A 867 43.08 -34.00 9.19
CA ASP A 867 44.27 -34.79 9.50
C ASP A 867 45.32 -33.92 10.20
N LYS A 868 45.90 -34.42 11.30
CA LYS A 868 46.69 -33.66 12.27
C LYS A 868 48.11 -33.33 11.77
N THR A 869 48.27 -32.75 10.58
CA THR A 869 49.59 -32.50 9.99
C THR A 869 49.89 -31.09 9.52
N SER A 870 49.06 -30.09 9.81
CA SER A 870 49.37 -28.69 9.48
C SER A 870 49.97 -27.95 10.67
N GLU A 871 51.21 -27.48 10.52
CA GLU A 871 51.99 -26.77 11.53
C GLU A 871 51.23 -25.58 12.14
N VAL A 872 51.19 -25.53 13.47
CA VAL A 872 50.62 -24.43 14.26
C VAL A 872 51.52 -23.20 14.11
N VAL A 873 51.08 -22.23 13.31
CA VAL A 873 51.67 -20.88 13.29
C VAL A 873 50.99 -20.05 14.37
N ASN A 874 51.73 -19.75 15.44
CA ASN A 874 51.29 -18.87 16.53
C ASN A 874 51.24 -17.41 16.03
N ASP A 875 50.08 -16.98 15.53
CA ASP A 875 49.81 -15.56 15.28
C ASP A 875 48.41 -15.20 15.81
N ALA A 876 48.34 -14.30 16.79
CA ALA A 876 47.12 -13.94 17.52
C ALA A 876 45.93 -13.45 16.65
N PRO A 877 46.13 -12.77 15.51
CA PRO A 877 45.04 -12.42 14.61
C PRO A 877 44.37 -13.63 13.97
N ASN A 878 45.14 -14.67 13.62
CA ASN A 878 44.61 -15.84 12.90
C ASN A 878 43.74 -16.75 13.79
N GLN A 879 44.03 -16.79 15.10
CA GLN A 879 43.19 -17.51 16.07
C GLN A 879 41.80 -16.89 16.20
N LEU A 880 41.70 -15.56 16.12
CA LEU A 880 40.42 -14.86 16.12
C LEU A 880 39.62 -15.14 14.83
N PHE A 881 40.29 -15.20 13.67
CA PHE A 881 39.65 -15.55 12.40
C PHE A 881 39.16 -17.01 12.33
N GLU A 882 39.90 -17.96 12.89
CA GLU A 882 39.45 -19.35 13.05
C GLU A 882 38.29 -19.46 14.05
N LEU A 883 38.37 -18.77 15.20
CA LEU A 883 37.31 -18.75 16.22
C LEU A 883 35.99 -18.17 15.70
N LEU A 884 36.06 -17.18 14.80
CA LEU A 884 34.90 -16.57 14.16
C LEU A 884 34.39 -17.38 12.94
N GLY A 885 35.11 -18.44 12.54
CA GLY A 885 34.76 -19.26 11.37
C GLY A 885 34.87 -18.49 10.04
N ILE A 886 35.76 -17.50 9.96
CA ILE A 886 35.96 -16.63 8.79
C ILE A 886 36.89 -17.29 7.73
N GLY A 887 37.42 -18.49 8.02
CA GLY A 887 38.08 -19.35 7.05
C GLY A 887 37.08 -19.97 6.07
N SER A 888 37.36 -19.89 4.77
CA SER A 888 36.53 -20.31 3.64
C SER A 888 35.59 -21.49 3.94
N VAL A 889 34.31 -21.19 4.15
CA VAL A 889 33.25 -22.21 4.14
C VAL A 889 33.13 -22.69 2.70
N GLN A 890 33.84 -23.77 2.36
CA GLN A 890 33.65 -24.46 1.09
C GLN A 890 32.33 -25.21 1.15
N ALA A 891 31.38 -24.81 0.30
CA ALA A 891 30.20 -25.61 0.01
C ALA A 891 30.66 -26.99 -0.47
N SER A 892 30.23 -28.05 0.21
CA SER A 892 30.45 -29.42 -0.24
C SER A 892 29.80 -29.61 -1.61
N GLU A 893 30.59 -29.94 -2.62
CA GLU A 893 30.09 -30.40 -3.91
C GLU A 893 29.51 -31.82 -3.75
N ASN A 894 28.30 -31.94 -3.22
CA ASN A 894 27.54 -33.19 -3.27
C ASN A 894 26.14 -32.94 -3.81
N HIS A 895 25.90 -33.52 -4.98
CA HIS A 895 24.69 -33.44 -5.78
C HIS A 895 23.50 -34.15 -5.09
N HIS A 896 22.36 -33.43 -4.94
CA HIS A 896 21.01 -33.94 -4.68
C HIS A 896 20.74 -34.67 -3.33
N SER A 897 21.30 -34.22 -2.21
CA SER A 897 20.84 -34.65 -0.88
C SER A 897 19.72 -33.75 -0.35
N LEU A 898 18.74 -34.35 0.35
CA LEU A 898 17.77 -33.59 1.14
C LEU A 898 18.50 -32.82 2.25
N VAL A 899 18.04 -31.61 2.56
CA VAL A 899 18.57 -30.86 3.70
C VAL A 899 18.28 -31.61 5.01
N THR A 900 19.10 -31.41 6.04
CA THR A 900 18.83 -32.01 7.36
C THR A 900 17.51 -31.51 7.95
N ASP A 901 16.87 -32.27 8.85
CA ASP A 901 15.63 -31.83 9.49
C ASP A 901 15.82 -30.55 10.33
N TYR A 902 17.02 -30.29 10.87
CA TYR A 902 17.33 -29.02 11.52
C TYR A 902 17.40 -27.85 10.52
N ALA A 903 18.02 -28.06 9.35
CA ALA A 903 18.01 -27.07 8.29
C ALA A 903 16.58 -26.79 7.81
N LEU A 904 15.74 -27.83 7.66
CA LEU A 904 14.33 -27.68 7.33
C LEU A 904 13.57 -26.89 8.40
N ALA A 905 13.75 -27.19 9.69
CA ALA A 905 13.14 -26.44 10.79
C ALA A 905 13.48 -24.95 10.73
N ASN A 906 14.75 -24.63 10.47
CA ASN A 906 15.21 -23.24 10.30
C ASN A 906 14.58 -22.57 9.08
N ARG A 907 14.55 -23.23 7.92
CA ARG A 907 13.91 -22.70 6.71
C ARG A 907 12.43 -22.39 6.94
N LEU A 908 11.70 -23.32 7.56
CA LEU A 908 10.29 -23.14 7.91
C LEU A 908 10.07 -21.94 8.84
N SER A 909 10.85 -21.85 9.93
CA SER A 909 10.66 -20.79 10.93
C SER A 909 11.02 -19.41 10.39
N TYR A 910 12.11 -19.27 9.63
CA TYR A 910 12.49 -17.99 9.07
C TYR A 910 11.61 -17.58 7.89
N PHE A 911 11.04 -18.53 7.16
CA PHE A 911 10.04 -18.24 6.13
C PHE A 911 8.72 -17.77 6.77
N LEU A 912 8.12 -18.56 7.66
CA LEU A 912 6.74 -18.32 8.14
C LEU A 912 6.65 -17.40 9.36
N TRP A 913 7.74 -17.24 10.13
CA TRP A 913 7.75 -16.45 11.37
C TRP A 913 8.85 -15.39 11.44
N ASN A 914 9.78 -15.32 10.47
CA ASN A 914 10.95 -14.44 10.52
C ASN A 914 11.72 -14.54 11.86
N SER A 915 11.73 -15.73 12.47
CA SER A 915 12.29 -15.98 13.81
C SER A 915 12.89 -17.40 13.87
N PRO A 916 13.74 -17.71 14.87
CA PRO A 916 14.27 -19.06 15.04
C PRO A 916 13.16 -20.08 15.28
N PRO A 917 13.42 -21.38 15.01
CA PRO A 917 12.46 -22.45 15.25
C PRO A 917 12.16 -22.59 16.73
N ASP A 918 10.92 -22.98 17.05
CA ASP A 918 10.53 -23.26 18.42
C ASP A 918 10.99 -24.66 18.88
N GLN A 919 10.76 -24.95 20.15
CA GLN A 919 11.18 -26.20 20.75
C GLN A 919 10.49 -27.42 20.13
N GLU A 920 9.27 -27.28 19.62
CA GLU A 920 8.53 -28.36 18.96
C GLU A 920 9.20 -28.75 17.64
N LEU A 921 9.47 -27.78 16.76
CA LEU A 921 10.20 -28.00 15.50
C LEU A 921 11.58 -28.61 15.75
N LEU A 922 12.34 -28.07 16.71
CA LEU A 922 13.67 -28.59 17.06
C LEU A 922 13.60 -30.01 17.65
N SER A 923 12.54 -30.35 18.38
CA SER A 923 12.37 -31.70 18.95
C SER A 923 11.97 -32.73 17.89
N LEU A 924 11.14 -32.34 16.93
CA LEU A 924 10.81 -33.19 15.77
C LEU A 924 12.05 -33.39 14.88
N ALA A 925 12.83 -32.34 14.65
CA ALA A 925 14.08 -32.43 13.92
C ALA A 925 15.10 -33.33 14.62
N ALA A 926 15.19 -33.27 15.95
CA ALA A 926 16.05 -34.16 16.74
C ALA A 926 15.68 -35.65 16.58
N LYS A 927 14.41 -35.95 16.31
CA LYS A 927 13.91 -37.31 16.09
C LYS A 927 13.95 -37.76 14.63
N GLY A 928 14.22 -36.85 13.69
CA GLY A 928 14.09 -37.11 12.25
C GLY A 928 12.64 -37.32 11.80
N GLU A 929 11.68 -36.75 12.53
CA GLU A 929 10.23 -36.91 12.27
C GLU A 929 9.61 -35.67 11.61
N LEU A 930 10.33 -34.56 11.48
CA LEU A 930 9.76 -33.27 11.06
C LEU A 930 9.15 -33.35 9.65
N ARG A 931 9.80 -34.05 8.73
CA ARG A 931 9.32 -34.21 7.35
C ARG A 931 8.00 -34.98 7.26
N ASN A 932 7.76 -35.92 8.18
CA ASN A 932 6.52 -36.70 8.22
C ASN A 932 5.35 -35.88 8.78
N GLU A 933 5.64 -34.87 9.60
CA GLU A 933 4.67 -33.99 10.25
C GLU A 933 4.60 -32.60 9.59
N LEU A 934 5.14 -32.44 8.37
CA LEU A 934 5.35 -31.15 7.73
C LEU A 934 4.04 -30.35 7.58
N ASP A 935 2.99 -30.98 7.04
CA ASP A 935 1.70 -30.34 6.82
C ASP A 935 1.04 -29.92 8.15
N THR A 936 1.14 -30.77 9.18
CA THR A 936 0.64 -30.49 10.53
C THR A 936 1.37 -29.27 11.12
N GLN A 937 2.69 -29.24 11.01
CA GLN A 937 3.51 -28.17 11.56
C GLN A 937 3.32 -26.86 10.82
N VAL A 938 3.21 -26.86 9.49
CA VAL A 938 2.90 -25.65 8.71
C VAL A 938 1.56 -25.08 9.15
N LYS A 939 0.50 -25.88 9.23
CA LYS A 939 -0.83 -25.40 9.69
C LYS A 939 -0.79 -24.82 11.10
N ARG A 940 -0.07 -25.47 12.02
CA ARG A 940 0.17 -24.95 13.38
C ARG A 940 0.84 -23.57 13.33
N MET A 941 1.89 -23.43 12.53
CA MET A 941 2.64 -22.19 12.39
C MET A 941 1.82 -21.05 11.80
N LEU A 942 0.95 -21.34 10.82
CA LEU A 942 0.04 -20.35 10.23
C LEU A 942 -1.07 -19.91 11.21
N THR A 943 -1.35 -20.69 12.25
CA THR A 943 -2.35 -20.34 13.27
C THR A 943 -1.78 -19.41 14.36
N ASP A 944 -0.46 -19.37 14.55
CA ASP A 944 0.21 -18.44 15.47
C ASP A 944 0.20 -17.02 14.88
N THR A 945 -0.86 -16.25 15.15
CA THR A 945 -1.04 -14.89 14.61
C THR A 945 0.13 -13.97 14.93
N GLN A 946 0.70 -14.04 16.14
CA GLN A 946 1.73 -13.08 16.55
C GLN A 946 3.02 -13.29 15.76
N ARG A 947 3.45 -14.54 15.57
CA ARG A 947 4.65 -14.86 14.80
C ARG A 947 4.40 -14.79 13.29
N LEU A 948 3.23 -15.22 12.81
CA LEU A 948 2.84 -15.07 11.41
C LEU A 948 2.85 -13.61 10.96
N GLN A 949 2.37 -12.69 11.80
CA GLN A 949 2.39 -11.26 11.49
C GLN A 949 3.81 -10.70 11.29
N ARG A 950 4.86 -11.29 11.89
CA ARG A 950 6.26 -10.91 11.62
C ARG A 950 6.65 -11.21 10.17
N PHE A 951 6.21 -12.35 9.64
CA PHE A 951 6.36 -12.68 8.22
C PHE A 951 5.53 -11.76 7.34
N VAL A 952 4.21 -11.72 7.57
CA VAL A 952 3.27 -10.99 6.71
C VAL A 952 3.60 -9.50 6.63
N THR A 953 4.01 -8.88 7.75
CA THR A 953 4.39 -7.46 7.77
C THR A 953 5.59 -7.18 6.87
N VAL A 954 6.66 -7.98 6.98
CA VAL A 954 7.87 -7.80 6.17
C VAL A 954 7.58 -8.13 4.71
N PHE A 955 6.95 -9.27 4.46
CA PHE A 955 6.62 -9.73 3.12
C PHE A 955 5.71 -8.73 2.39
N ALA A 956 4.64 -8.26 3.03
CA ALA A 956 3.73 -7.27 2.44
C ALA A 956 4.43 -5.93 2.19
N ARG A 957 5.25 -5.46 3.16
CA ARG A 957 6.00 -4.21 3.02
C ARG A 957 6.92 -4.22 1.81
N GLU A 958 7.63 -5.32 1.59
CA GLU A 958 8.60 -5.50 0.51
C GLU A 958 7.94 -5.82 -0.84
N TRP A 959 7.04 -6.81 -0.87
CA TRP A 959 6.33 -7.20 -2.09
C TRP A 959 5.47 -6.06 -2.64
N LEU A 960 4.61 -5.48 -1.78
CA LEU A 960 3.61 -4.49 -2.18
C LEU A 960 4.11 -3.05 -2.06
N ARG A 961 5.37 -2.85 -1.66
CA ARG A 961 6.02 -1.53 -1.55
C ARG A 961 5.27 -0.59 -0.61
N LEU A 962 4.91 -1.07 0.59
CA LEU A 962 4.26 -0.24 1.62
C LEU A 962 5.19 0.87 2.13
N ASP A 963 6.50 0.74 1.92
CA ASP A 963 7.49 1.81 2.13
C ASP A 963 7.14 3.10 1.36
N ARG A 964 6.49 2.97 0.19
CA ARG A 964 6.04 4.13 -0.58
C ARG A 964 4.92 4.87 0.11
N LEU A 965 3.98 4.16 0.73
CA LEU A 965 2.98 4.77 1.60
C LEU A 965 3.68 5.45 2.77
N GLU A 966 4.51 4.74 3.52
CA GLU A 966 5.24 5.25 4.70
C GLU A 966 5.96 6.58 4.40
N ASN A 967 6.59 6.68 3.23
CA ASN A 967 7.33 7.87 2.80
C ASN A 967 6.50 8.92 2.04
N GLN A 968 5.23 8.65 1.72
CA GLN A 968 4.37 9.59 1.00
C GLN A 968 3.97 10.78 1.88
N THR A 969 4.35 11.99 1.47
CA THR A 969 3.84 13.23 2.05
C THR A 969 2.57 13.64 1.32
N VAL A 970 1.50 13.93 2.06
CA VAL A 970 0.20 14.35 1.51
C VAL A 970 -0.04 15.80 1.86
N ASP A 971 -0.63 16.56 0.93
CA ASP A 971 -1.03 17.93 1.19
C ASP A 971 -2.22 17.99 2.15
N VAL A 972 -1.96 18.41 3.39
CA VAL A 972 -2.95 18.46 4.46
C VAL A 972 -4.01 19.55 4.27
N GLU A 973 -3.72 20.57 3.45
CA GLU A 973 -4.71 21.61 3.13
C GLU A 973 -5.80 21.06 2.20
N SER A 974 -5.40 20.28 1.18
CA SER A 974 -6.33 19.60 0.27
C SER A 974 -7.03 18.40 0.92
N PHE A 975 -6.38 17.71 1.85
CA PHE A 975 -6.89 16.49 2.50
C PHE A 975 -6.85 16.58 4.03
N PRO A 976 -7.62 17.48 4.67
CA PRO A 976 -7.52 17.77 6.12
C PRO A 976 -7.95 16.62 7.04
N ASP A 977 -8.56 15.58 6.49
CA ASP A 977 -8.97 14.38 7.22
C ASP A 977 -7.96 13.23 7.08
N PHE A 978 -7.01 13.33 6.14
CA PHE A 978 -5.91 12.37 6.00
C PHE A 978 -4.84 12.72 7.03
N ASN A 979 -4.64 11.85 8.01
CA ASN A 979 -3.69 12.04 9.09
C ASN A 979 -2.79 10.82 9.25
N ARG A 980 -1.75 10.94 10.09
CA ARG A 980 -0.79 9.84 10.32
C ARG A 980 -1.43 8.53 10.82
N PHE A 981 -2.57 8.58 11.50
CA PHE A 981 -3.26 7.38 11.97
C PHE A 981 -3.96 6.68 10.82
N VAL A 982 -4.68 7.42 9.97
CA VAL A 982 -5.25 6.87 8.73
C VAL A 982 -4.16 6.22 7.89
N LYS A 983 -3.02 6.92 7.73
CA LYS A 983 -1.87 6.40 6.98
C LYS A 983 -1.32 5.09 7.57
N LYS A 984 -1.18 5.02 8.91
CA LYS A 984 -0.76 3.80 9.60
C LYS A 984 -1.81 2.68 9.45
N ASP A 985 -3.08 3.01 9.63
CA ASP A 985 -4.19 2.06 9.55
C ASP A 985 -4.33 1.48 8.13
N MET A 986 -4.05 2.26 7.08
CA MET A 986 -3.97 1.76 5.70
C MET A 986 -2.90 0.68 5.53
N ALA A 987 -1.70 0.86 6.11
CA ALA A 987 -0.68 -0.17 6.07
C ALA A 987 -1.10 -1.42 6.86
N MET A 988 -1.74 -1.21 8.01
CA MET A 988 -2.27 -2.30 8.85
C MET A 988 -3.41 -3.07 8.16
N GLU A 989 -4.29 -2.39 7.41
CA GLU A 989 -5.33 -3.04 6.59
C GLU A 989 -4.72 -4.10 5.69
N THR A 990 -3.64 -3.76 4.97
CA THR A 990 -2.97 -4.71 4.08
C THR A 990 -2.41 -5.92 4.82
N THR A 991 -1.73 -5.71 5.96
CA THR A 991 -1.13 -6.81 6.72
C THR A 991 -2.19 -7.70 7.39
N GLU A 992 -3.25 -7.10 7.95
CA GLU A 992 -4.36 -7.84 8.55
C GLU A 992 -5.16 -8.60 7.48
N PHE A 993 -5.33 -8.01 6.29
CA PHE A 993 -5.97 -8.65 5.15
C PHE A 993 -5.22 -9.91 4.70
N LEU A 994 -3.92 -9.81 4.45
CA LEU A 994 -3.12 -10.97 4.05
C LEU A 994 -3.05 -12.04 5.14
N THR A 995 -2.93 -11.62 6.42
CA THR A 995 -2.99 -12.55 7.56
C THR A 995 -4.31 -13.31 7.58
N TYR A 996 -5.43 -12.61 7.40
CA TYR A 996 -6.76 -13.21 7.35
C TYR A 996 -6.92 -14.18 6.16
N LEU A 997 -6.43 -13.83 4.97
CA LEU A 997 -6.48 -14.72 3.79
C LEU A 997 -5.74 -16.05 4.06
N ILE A 998 -4.56 -15.98 4.68
CA ILE A 998 -3.74 -17.16 4.99
C ILE A 998 -4.41 -18.02 6.08
N GLN A 999 -4.85 -17.39 7.17
CA GLN A 999 -5.41 -18.11 8.32
C GLN A 999 -6.77 -18.77 8.01
N GLN A 1000 -7.59 -18.13 7.19
CA GLN A 1000 -8.89 -18.67 6.76
C GLN A 1000 -8.79 -19.54 5.50
N ASP A 1001 -7.57 -19.72 4.98
CA ASP A 1001 -7.29 -20.50 3.76
C ASP A 1001 -8.16 -20.10 2.56
N LEU A 1002 -8.31 -18.78 2.35
CA LEU A 1002 -9.08 -18.26 1.23
C LEU A 1002 -8.29 -18.40 -0.08
N SER A 1003 -8.95 -18.22 -1.21
CA SER A 1003 -8.29 -18.26 -2.52
C SER A 1003 -7.30 -17.10 -2.66
N ALA A 1004 -6.16 -17.33 -3.29
CA ALA A 1004 -5.20 -16.29 -3.66
C ALA A 1004 -5.83 -15.23 -4.58
N LEU A 1005 -6.89 -15.56 -5.31
CA LEU A 1005 -7.64 -14.61 -6.13
C LEU A 1005 -8.37 -13.54 -5.30
N ASN A 1006 -8.56 -13.77 -3.99
CA ASN A 1006 -9.11 -12.77 -3.08
C ASN A 1006 -8.24 -11.49 -3.01
N ILE A 1007 -6.95 -11.58 -3.36
CA ILE A 1007 -6.05 -10.43 -3.52
C ILE A 1007 -6.57 -9.44 -4.57
N ILE A 1008 -7.30 -9.90 -5.60
CA ILE A 1008 -7.90 -9.04 -6.62
C ILE A 1008 -9.25 -8.49 -6.16
N GLU A 1009 -10.13 -9.37 -5.70
CA GLU A 1009 -11.48 -9.01 -5.28
C GLU A 1009 -11.89 -9.79 -4.03
N SER A 1010 -12.50 -9.08 -3.08
CA SER A 1010 -13.05 -9.67 -1.86
C SER A 1010 -14.33 -8.94 -1.47
N ASP A 1011 -15.32 -9.69 -1.01
CA ASP A 1011 -16.57 -9.16 -0.44
C ASP A 1011 -16.37 -8.54 0.97
N PHE A 1012 -15.12 -8.29 1.37
CA PHE A 1012 -14.77 -7.76 2.67
C PHE A 1012 -13.49 -6.91 2.63
N ALA A 1013 -13.33 -6.09 3.67
CA ALA A 1013 -12.08 -5.41 4.01
C ALA A 1013 -11.75 -5.62 5.49
N MET A 1014 -10.47 -5.44 5.85
CA MET A 1014 -10.02 -5.47 7.24
C MET A 1014 -9.92 -4.04 7.75
N LEU A 1015 -10.88 -3.62 8.58
CA LEU A 1015 -11.03 -2.22 8.97
C LEU A 1015 -11.15 -2.07 10.49
N ASN A 1016 -10.62 -0.97 11.02
CA ASN A 1016 -11.00 -0.41 12.31
C ASN A 1016 -11.94 0.79 12.09
N GLN A 1017 -12.46 1.40 13.18
CA GLN A 1017 -13.37 2.54 13.07
C GLN A 1017 -12.76 3.72 12.29
N ASN A 1018 -11.51 4.11 12.62
CA ASN A 1018 -10.86 5.27 12.02
C ASN A 1018 -10.71 5.14 10.50
N LEU A 1019 -10.31 3.96 10.00
CA LEU A 1019 -10.16 3.72 8.57
C LEU A 1019 -11.52 3.55 7.87
N ALA A 1020 -12.48 2.88 8.50
CA ALA A 1020 -13.83 2.73 7.96
C ALA A 1020 -14.49 4.10 7.71
N GLU A 1021 -14.39 5.01 8.67
CA GLU A 1021 -14.89 6.38 8.54
C GLU A 1021 -14.17 7.16 7.45
N PHE A 1022 -12.84 7.03 7.37
CA PHE A 1022 -12.07 7.64 6.30
C PHE A 1022 -12.52 7.14 4.91
N TYR A 1023 -12.97 5.89 4.82
CA TYR A 1023 -13.55 5.28 3.62
C TYR A 1023 -15.03 5.56 3.41
N GLY A 1024 -15.72 6.21 4.35
CA GLY A 1024 -17.16 6.47 4.28
C GLY A 1024 -18.03 5.25 4.57
N LEU A 1025 -17.51 4.26 5.30
CA LEU A 1025 -18.22 3.04 5.70
C LEU A 1025 -18.75 3.19 7.13
N GLU A 1026 -20.05 2.93 7.31
CA GLU A 1026 -20.72 2.99 8.61
C GLU A 1026 -20.73 1.64 9.33
N GLY A 1027 -21.04 1.64 10.63
CA GLY A 1027 -21.26 0.41 11.41
C GLY A 1027 -20.00 -0.25 12.00
N VAL A 1028 -18.81 0.32 11.81
CA VAL A 1028 -17.56 -0.15 12.41
C VAL A 1028 -17.20 0.69 13.63
N THR A 1029 -16.96 0.06 14.78
CA THR A 1029 -16.72 0.76 16.06
C THR A 1029 -15.47 0.25 16.80
N GLY A 1030 -14.66 1.15 17.36
CA GLY A 1030 -13.46 0.83 18.12
C GLY A 1030 -12.17 0.68 17.29
N PRO A 1031 -11.01 0.61 17.97
CA PRO A 1031 -9.70 0.77 17.35
C PRO A 1031 -9.12 -0.51 16.72
N THR A 1032 -9.74 -1.66 16.96
CA THR A 1032 -9.23 -2.97 16.48
C THR A 1032 -9.72 -3.29 15.08
N PHE A 1033 -8.83 -3.84 14.26
CA PHE A 1033 -9.13 -4.35 12.92
C PHE A 1033 -10.03 -5.58 12.99
N ARG A 1034 -10.98 -5.67 12.06
CA ARG A 1034 -11.88 -6.82 11.90
C ARG A 1034 -12.33 -6.96 10.46
N LYS A 1035 -12.81 -8.15 10.10
CA LYS A 1035 -13.50 -8.37 8.83
C LYS A 1035 -14.79 -7.56 8.81
N VAL A 1036 -14.93 -6.69 7.81
CA VAL A 1036 -16.13 -5.92 7.52
C VAL A 1036 -16.61 -6.32 6.13
N THR A 1037 -17.85 -6.78 6.05
CA THR A 1037 -18.48 -7.15 4.76
C THR A 1037 -18.74 -5.89 3.95
N LEU A 1038 -18.43 -5.92 2.67
CA LEU A 1038 -18.56 -4.78 1.75
C LEU A 1038 -19.73 -5.00 0.80
N ASP A 1039 -20.48 -3.93 0.55
CA ASP A 1039 -21.41 -3.89 -0.57
C ASP A 1039 -20.62 -3.61 -1.86
N GLU A 1040 -21.07 -4.17 -3.00
CA GLU A 1040 -20.45 -3.96 -4.31
C GLU A 1040 -20.33 -2.47 -4.68
N SER A 1041 -21.25 -1.63 -4.19
CA SER A 1041 -21.27 -0.18 -4.43
C SER A 1041 -20.12 0.57 -3.77
N THR A 1042 -19.40 -0.04 -2.83
CA THR A 1042 -18.26 0.60 -2.15
C THR A 1042 -17.04 0.75 -3.07
N GLY A 1043 -16.97 -0.07 -4.14
CA GLY A 1043 -15.81 -0.16 -5.02
C GLY A 1043 -14.53 -0.64 -4.30
N ARG A 1044 -14.61 -1.13 -3.06
CA ARG A 1044 -13.48 -1.64 -2.29
C ARG A 1044 -13.48 -3.17 -2.30
N GLY A 1045 -12.45 -3.78 -1.72
CA GLY A 1045 -12.23 -5.23 -1.76
C GLY A 1045 -10.94 -5.58 -2.51
N GLY A 1046 -10.20 -6.57 -2.03
CA GLY A 1046 -8.87 -6.90 -2.54
C GLY A 1046 -7.84 -5.78 -2.38
N LEU A 1047 -6.59 -6.02 -2.81
CA LEU A 1047 -5.48 -5.07 -2.68
C LEU A 1047 -5.66 -3.82 -3.54
N LEU A 1048 -6.32 -3.95 -4.69
CA LEU A 1048 -6.46 -2.85 -5.66
C LEU A 1048 -7.38 -1.72 -5.17
N GLY A 1049 -8.23 -1.99 -4.19
CA GLY A 1049 -9.11 -1.01 -3.53
C GLY A 1049 -8.58 -0.44 -2.22
N GLN A 1050 -7.41 -0.89 -1.74
CA GLN A 1050 -6.85 -0.46 -0.45
C GLN A 1050 -6.15 0.89 -0.55
N GLY A 1051 -6.26 1.69 0.52
CA GLY A 1051 -5.63 3.00 0.59
C GLY A 1051 -4.10 2.95 0.53
N ALA A 1052 -3.48 1.89 1.07
CA ALA A 1052 -2.04 1.72 1.04
C ALA A 1052 -1.47 1.74 -0.40
N PHE A 1053 -2.12 1.03 -1.31
CA PHE A 1053 -1.77 1.04 -2.73
C PHE A 1053 -2.10 2.39 -3.37
N LEU A 1054 -3.34 2.85 -3.24
CA LEU A 1054 -3.84 4.04 -3.94
C LEU A 1054 -3.06 5.31 -3.57
N THR A 1055 -2.74 5.47 -2.28
CA THR A 1055 -1.99 6.61 -1.74
C THR A 1055 -0.49 6.45 -1.90
N GLY A 1056 0.09 5.27 -1.67
CA GLY A 1056 1.52 5.03 -1.86
C GLY A 1056 2.00 5.22 -3.30
N HIS A 1057 1.08 5.24 -4.26
CA HIS A 1057 1.35 5.43 -5.69
C HIS A 1057 0.75 6.73 -6.23
N ALA A 1058 0.61 7.75 -5.38
CA ALA A 1058 0.23 9.11 -5.74
C ALA A 1058 1.45 10.05 -5.78
N ASP A 1059 1.22 11.37 -5.86
CA ASP A 1059 2.25 12.39 -5.61
C ASP A 1059 1.99 13.23 -4.34
N GLY A 1060 0.89 12.95 -3.62
CA GLY A 1060 0.49 13.65 -2.40
C GLY A 1060 -0.57 14.73 -2.60
N VAL A 1061 -0.80 15.16 -3.84
CA VAL A 1061 -1.82 16.17 -4.22
C VAL A 1061 -2.79 15.59 -5.26
N HIS A 1062 -2.26 14.79 -6.19
CA HIS A 1062 -2.95 14.21 -7.32
C HIS A 1062 -2.77 12.69 -7.37
N SER A 1063 -3.75 12.01 -7.98
CA SER A 1063 -3.60 10.61 -8.37
C SER A 1063 -2.48 10.48 -9.41
N HIS A 1064 -1.87 9.30 -9.52
CA HIS A 1064 -0.80 9.06 -10.49
C HIS A 1064 -1.00 7.72 -11.24
N PRO A 1065 -1.76 7.72 -12.35
CA PRO A 1065 -2.08 6.53 -13.15
C PRO A 1065 -0.86 5.67 -13.50
N VAL A 1066 0.23 6.30 -13.95
CA VAL A 1066 1.43 5.55 -14.39
C VAL A 1066 2.07 4.78 -13.23
N LYS A 1067 2.21 5.38 -12.04
CA LYS A 1067 2.76 4.69 -10.86
C LYS A 1067 1.87 3.53 -10.42
N ARG A 1068 0.55 3.74 -10.43
CA ARG A 1068 -0.46 2.69 -10.13
C ARG A 1068 -0.41 1.54 -11.15
N ALA A 1069 -0.28 1.86 -12.44
CA ALA A 1069 -0.15 0.89 -13.52
C ALA A 1069 1.13 0.04 -13.40
N VAL A 1070 2.28 0.70 -13.18
CA VAL A 1070 3.57 0.02 -13.01
C VAL A 1070 3.50 -0.95 -11.83
N TRP A 1071 2.94 -0.51 -10.70
CA TRP A 1071 2.75 -1.38 -9.54
C TRP A 1071 1.82 -2.57 -9.84
N LEU A 1072 0.67 -2.33 -10.49
CA LEU A 1072 -0.25 -3.41 -10.86
C LEU A 1072 0.44 -4.44 -11.75
N LYS A 1073 1.17 -4.00 -12.78
CA LYS A 1073 1.86 -4.91 -13.69
C LYS A 1073 2.99 -5.67 -13.01
N ALA A 1074 3.85 -4.98 -12.26
CA ALA A 1074 4.99 -5.58 -11.60
C ALA A 1074 4.58 -6.53 -10.47
N LYS A 1075 3.71 -6.08 -9.55
CA LYS A 1075 3.45 -6.79 -8.30
C LYS A 1075 2.28 -7.77 -8.39
N ILE A 1076 1.24 -7.44 -9.16
CA ILE A 1076 0.05 -8.29 -9.29
C ILE A 1076 0.12 -9.18 -10.53
N MET A 1077 0.56 -8.66 -11.68
CA MET A 1077 0.65 -9.47 -12.91
C MET A 1077 2.02 -10.14 -13.12
N GLY A 1078 3.03 -9.82 -12.30
CA GLY A 1078 4.38 -10.39 -12.39
C GLY A 1078 5.12 -10.03 -13.68
N VAL A 1079 4.83 -8.86 -14.26
CA VAL A 1079 5.45 -8.35 -15.49
C VAL A 1079 6.08 -6.99 -15.21
N GLU A 1080 7.41 -6.97 -15.06
CA GLU A 1080 8.17 -5.74 -14.82
C GLU A 1080 8.19 -4.87 -16.10
N PRO A 1081 7.68 -3.63 -16.06
CA PRO A 1081 7.80 -2.71 -17.19
C PRO A 1081 9.25 -2.24 -17.39
N PRO A 1082 9.69 -1.93 -18.62
CA PRO A 1082 11.03 -1.40 -18.84
C PRO A 1082 11.20 -0.05 -18.13
N PRO A 1083 12.42 0.28 -17.65
CA PRO A 1083 12.68 1.56 -16.99
C PRO A 1083 12.44 2.74 -17.96
N PRO A 1084 12.11 3.93 -17.43
CA PRO A 1084 11.89 5.10 -18.27
C PRO A 1084 13.17 5.49 -19.02
N PRO A 1085 13.08 6.03 -20.25
CA PRO A 1085 14.24 6.50 -21.00
C PRO A 1085 15.03 7.58 -20.23
N PRO A 1086 16.36 7.68 -20.37
CA PRO A 1086 17.11 8.80 -19.82
C PRO A 1086 16.68 10.12 -20.51
N ASN A 1087 16.46 11.18 -19.72
CA ASN A 1087 16.00 12.52 -20.12
C ASN A 1087 14.51 12.63 -20.53
N VAL A 1088 13.57 12.04 -19.78
CA VAL A 1088 12.14 12.35 -19.95
C VAL A 1088 11.89 13.81 -19.54
N PRO A 1089 11.41 14.69 -20.45
CA PRO A 1089 11.03 16.04 -20.09
C PRO A 1089 9.81 15.99 -19.17
N GLN A 1090 9.83 16.79 -18.09
CA GLN A 1090 8.66 16.97 -17.23
C GLN A 1090 7.47 17.48 -18.08
N LEU A 1091 6.24 17.18 -17.64
CA LEU A 1091 5.03 17.76 -18.23
C LEU A 1091 5.18 19.29 -18.21
N ASP A 1092 5.09 19.93 -19.38
CA ASP A 1092 5.27 21.38 -19.51
C ASP A 1092 4.01 22.10 -18.99
N PRO A 1093 4.06 22.69 -17.76
CA PRO A 1093 2.90 23.31 -17.15
C PRO A 1093 2.52 24.63 -17.84
N ASP A 1094 3.37 25.16 -18.73
CA ASP A 1094 3.13 26.42 -19.45
C ASP A 1094 2.25 26.23 -20.71
N THR A 1095 1.78 25.01 -20.97
CA THR A 1095 0.79 24.75 -22.02
C THR A 1095 -0.54 25.45 -21.66
N PRO A 1096 -1.06 26.39 -22.47
CA PRO A 1096 -2.25 27.16 -22.12
C PRO A 1096 -3.48 26.26 -21.87
N GLY A 1097 -4.07 26.35 -20.67
CA GLY A 1097 -5.24 25.56 -20.27
C GLY A 1097 -4.93 24.16 -19.73
N PHE A 1098 -3.65 23.78 -19.62
CA PHE A 1098 -3.19 22.50 -19.07
C PHE A 1098 -3.65 22.27 -17.63
N ASP A 1099 -3.74 23.36 -16.85
CA ASP A 1099 -4.26 23.40 -15.49
C ASP A 1099 -5.72 22.94 -15.37
N LYS A 1100 -6.51 23.06 -16.45
CA LYS A 1100 -7.94 22.71 -16.51
C LYS A 1100 -8.23 21.35 -17.12
N LEU A 1101 -7.23 20.67 -17.70
CA LEU A 1101 -7.40 19.35 -18.29
C LEU A 1101 -7.51 18.27 -17.21
N THR A 1102 -8.27 17.22 -17.52
CA THR A 1102 -8.24 15.97 -16.75
C THR A 1102 -6.85 15.33 -16.85
N LEU A 1103 -6.49 14.48 -15.89
CA LEU A 1103 -5.18 13.84 -15.90
C LEU A 1103 -5.00 12.91 -17.11
N LYS A 1104 -6.08 12.24 -17.56
CA LYS A 1104 -6.12 11.46 -18.81
C LYS A 1104 -5.75 12.32 -20.02
N GLN A 1105 -6.35 13.50 -20.15
CA GLN A 1105 -6.04 14.45 -21.23
C GLN A 1105 -4.61 14.99 -21.14
N GLN A 1106 -4.09 15.22 -19.93
CA GLN A 1106 -2.69 15.62 -19.74
C GLN A 1106 -1.72 14.52 -20.19
N LEU A 1107 -2.03 13.25 -19.87
CA LEU A 1107 -1.26 12.10 -20.33
C LEU A 1107 -1.33 11.94 -21.85
N GLU A 1108 -2.50 12.13 -22.47
CA GLU A 1108 -2.65 12.12 -23.93
C GLU A 1108 -1.74 13.15 -24.61
N LEU A 1109 -1.69 14.38 -24.10
CA LEU A 1109 -0.78 15.42 -24.60
C LEU A 1109 0.71 15.03 -24.45
N HIS A 1110 1.06 14.32 -23.36
CA HIS A 1110 2.42 13.84 -23.14
C HIS A 1110 2.79 12.68 -24.08
N ARG A 1111 1.84 11.77 -24.34
CA ARG A 1111 1.97 10.60 -25.21
C ARG A 1111 2.13 10.96 -26.68
N ASP A 1112 1.79 12.17 -27.08
CA ASP A 1112 1.93 12.61 -28.47
C ASP A 1112 3.39 12.76 -28.92
N LYS A 1113 4.37 12.68 -28.01
CA LYS A 1113 5.79 12.58 -28.34
C LYS A 1113 6.15 11.16 -28.82
N ASP A 1114 6.74 11.07 -30.02
CA ASP A 1114 7.21 9.82 -30.65
C ASP A 1114 8.01 8.89 -29.71
N SER A 1115 8.83 9.44 -28.82
CA SER A 1115 9.67 8.66 -27.90
C SER A 1115 8.91 8.09 -26.69
N CYS A 1116 7.73 8.62 -26.39
CA CYS A 1116 6.96 8.29 -25.19
C CYS A 1116 5.76 7.39 -25.51
N ARG A 1117 5.22 7.49 -26.74
CA ARG A 1117 3.98 6.81 -27.15
C ARG A 1117 4.00 5.30 -26.95
N ASP A 1118 5.06 4.63 -27.39
CA ASP A 1118 5.11 3.17 -27.47
C ASP A 1118 5.12 2.49 -26.09
N CYS A 1119 5.86 3.07 -25.12
CA CYS A 1119 5.88 2.56 -23.75
C CYS A 1119 4.57 2.88 -23.01
N HIS A 1120 4.09 4.12 -23.12
CA HIS A 1120 2.89 4.56 -22.41
C HIS A 1120 1.62 3.86 -22.92
N ALA A 1121 1.53 3.53 -24.21
CA ALA A 1121 0.42 2.73 -24.75
C ALA A 1121 0.29 1.35 -24.07
N LYS A 1122 1.39 0.79 -23.54
CA LYS A 1122 1.41 -0.52 -22.87
C LYS A 1122 1.24 -0.46 -21.35
N ILE A 1123 1.28 0.74 -20.76
CA ILE A 1123 1.32 0.94 -19.30
C ILE A 1123 0.09 1.74 -18.85
N ASP A 1124 -0.11 2.94 -19.39
CA ASP A 1124 -1.13 3.89 -18.93
C ASP A 1124 -2.54 3.29 -18.84
N PRO A 1125 -3.00 2.40 -19.75
CA PRO A 1125 -4.34 1.84 -19.65
C PRO A 1125 -4.63 1.10 -18.34
N TYR A 1126 -3.61 0.43 -17.79
CA TYR A 1126 -3.70 -0.27 -16.50
C TYR A 1126 -3.81 0.68 -15.30
N GLY A 1127 -3.53 1.98 -15.49
CA GLY A 1127 -3.54 3.00 -14.45
C GLY A 1127 -4.75 3.91 -14.48
N LEU A 1128 -5.25 4.22 -15.68
CA LEU A 1128 -6.39 5.13 -15.89
C LEU A 1128 -7.68 4.64 -15.24
N VAL A 1129 -7.84 3.33 -15.11
CA VAL A 1129 -8.96 2.68 -14.40
C VAL A 1129 -9.06 3.09 -12.92
N PHE A 1130 -7.99 3.61 -12.32
CA PHE A 1130 -7.98 4.07 -10.93
C PHE A 1130 -8.28 5.56 -10.77
N GLU A 1131 -8.62 6.29 -11.84
CA GLU A 1131 -8.77 7.75 -11.77
C GLU A 1131 -9.98 8.22 -10.94
N ASN A 1132 -10.95 7.32 -10.72
CA ASN A 1132 -12.02 7.53 -9.74
C ASN A 1132 -11.51 7.54 -8.30
N TYR A 1133 -10.23 7.29 -8.02
CA TYR A 1133 -9.64 7.43 -6.70
C TYR A 1133 -8.64 8.58 -6.67
N ASP A 1134 -8.82 9.50 -5.72
CA ASP A 1134 -7.93 10.64 -5.52
C ASP A 1134 -6.55 10.25 -4.93
N ALA A 1135 -5.74 11.25 -4.58
CA ALA A 1135 -4.40 11.04 -4.04
C ALA A 1135 -4.37 10.27 -2.71
N VAL A 1136 -5.46 10.33 -1.94
CA VAL A 1136 -5.59 9.67 -0.63
C VAL A 1136 -6.48 8.43 -0.67
N GLY A 1137 -6.81 7.94 -1.87
CA GLY A 1137 -7.57 6.72 -2.06
C GLY A 1137 -9.08 6.84 -1.75
N ARG A 1138 -9.63 8.05 -1.78
CA ARG A 1138 -11.08 8.27 -1.71
C ARG A 1138 -11.69 8.27 -3.10
N TYR A 1139 -12.90 7.76 -3.19
CA TYR A 1139 -13.64 7.72 -4.44
C TYR A 1139 -14.12 9.13 -4.84
N ARG A 1140 -14.08 9.44 -6.14
CA ARG A 1140 -14.52 10.71 -6.75
C ARG A 1140 -15.14 10.47 -8.14
N ASP A 1141 -16.20 11.23 -8.44
CA ASP A 1141 -16.82 11.25 -9.76
C ASP A 1141 -16.39 12.43 -10.62
N SER A 1142 -15.78 13.45 -10.01
CA SER A 1142 -15.29 14.63 -10.71
C SER A 1142 -13.91 15.07 -10.21
N TYR A 1143 -13.13 15.66 -11.11
CA TYR A 1143 -11.84 16.25 -10.82
C TYR A 1143 -11.71 17.57 -11.57
N LYS A 1144 -11.34 18.65 -10.84
CA LYS A 1144 -11.24 20.02 -11.39
C LYS A 1144 -12.49 20.50 -12.15
N GLY A 1145 -13.68 20.07 -11.72
CA GLY A 1145 -14.95 20.45 -12.34
C GLY A 1145 -15.33 19.65 -13.60
N ALA A 1146 -14.51 18.68 -14.02
CA ALA A 1146 -14.82 17.73 -15.09
C ALA A 1146 -15.18 16.36 -14.50
N VAL A 1147 -16.05 15.61 -15.18
CA VAL A 1147 -16.34 14.20 -14.83
C VAL A 1147 -15.08 13.38 -15.08
N VAL A 1148 -14.78 12.46 -14.16
CA VAL A 1148 -13.65 11.54 -14.30
C VAL A 1148 -13.95 10.52 -15.40
N ASP A 1149 -13.04 10.40 -16.35
CA ASP A 1149 -13.08 9.37 -17.40
C ASP A 1149 -12.04 8.27 -17.09
N SER A 1150 -12.54 7.14 -16.57
CA SER A 1150 -11.74 5.95 -16.24
C SER A 1150 -11.84 4.84 -17.29
N LEU A 1151 -12.50 5.11 -18.43
CA LEU A 1151 -12.54 4.19 -19.56
C LEU A 1151 -11.15 4.06 -20.17
N SER A 1152 -10.72 2.83 -20.38
CA SER A 1152 -9.44 2.52 -21.01
C SER A 1152 -9.51 1.29 -21.90
N VAL A 1153 -8.59 1.23 -22.87
CA VAL A 1153 -8.43 0.08 -23.76
C VAL A 1153 -7.08 -0.55 -23.45
N LEU A 1154 -7.10 -1.78 -22.97
CA LEU A 1154 -5.90 -2.54 -22.64
C LEU A 1154 -5.13 -2.93 -23.92
N PRO A 1155 -3.83 -3.29 -23.82
CA PRO A 1155 -3.03 -3.63 -25.00
C PRO A 1155 -3.50 -4.84 -25.82
N ASP A 1156 -4.35 -5.69 -25.23
CA ASP A 1156 -5.00 -6.82 -25.92
C ASP A 1156 -6.34 -6.44 -26.57
N GLY A 1157 -6.71 -5.16 -26.54
CA GLY A 1157 -7.93 -4.61 -27.15
C GLY A 1157 -9.18 -4.70 -26.27
N ILE A 1158 -9.07 -5.21 -25.04
CA ILE A 1158 -10.19 -5.28 -24.11
C ILE A 1158 -10.44 -3.90 -23.51
N GLU A 1159 -11.68 -3.43 -23.59
CA GLU A 1159 -12.12 -2.20 -22.93
C GLU A 1159 -12.45 -2.49 -21.46
N VAL A 1160 -11.98 -1.62 -20.57
CA VAL A 1160 -12.25 -1.66 -19.13
C VAL A 1160 -12.57 -0.25 -18.63
N ASN A 1161 -13.58 -0.14 -17.78
CA ASN A 1161 -14.04 1.11 -17.20
C ASN A 1161 -14.02 1.04 -15.67
N GLY A 1162 -13.06 1.74 -15.06
CA GLY A 1162 -12.92 1.79 -13.61
C GLY A 1162 -12.40 0.50 -12.96
N LEU A 1163 -12.40 0.50 -11.62
CA LEU A 1163 -11.80 -0.56 -10.80
C LEU A 1163 -12.53 -1.92 -10.92
N GLY A 1164 -13.86 -1.93 -11.00
CA GLY A 1164 -14.63 -3.18 -11.07
C GLY A 1164 -14.30 -4.00 -12.32
N GLU A 1165 -14.23 -3.35 -13.48
CA GLU A 1165 -13.96 -4.05 -14.74
C GLU A 1165 -12.50 -4.52 -14.87
N ILE A 1166 -11.52 -3.77 -14.36
CA ILE A 1166 -10.12 -4.25 -14.33
C ILE A 1166 -9.95 -5.46 -13.41
N LYS A 1167 -10.65 -5.49 -12.25
CA LYS A 1167 -10.67 -6.69 -11.39
C LYS A 1167 -11.31 -7.87 -12.11
N GLY A 1168 -12.44 -7.65 -12.79
CA GLY A 1168 -13.09 -8.66 -13.62
C GLY A 1168 -12.18 -9.18 -14.73
N TYR A 1169 -11.41 -8.32 -15.39
CA TYR A 1169 -10.41 -8.72 -16.38
C TYR A 1169 -9.33 -9.61 -15.77
N LEU A 1170 -8.78 -9.22 -14.61
CA LEU A 1170 -7.74 -10.00 -13.93
C LEU A 1170 -8.24 -11.38 -13.51
N LEU A 1171 -9.46 -11.47 -12.97
CA LEU A 1171 -10.07 -12.73 -12.56
C LEU A 1171 -10.43 -13.63 -13.74
N ASN A 1172 -11.02 -13.08 -14.80
CA ASN A 1172 -11.56 -13.91 -15.90
C ASN A 1172 -10.51 -14.25 -16.98
N ALA A 1173 -9.58 -13.34 -17.26
CA ALA A 1173 -8.61 -13.49 -18.35
C ALA A 1173 -7.19 -13.77 -17.87
N LYS A 1174 -6.83 -13.42 -16.62
CA LYS A 1174 -5.44 -13.42 -16.12
C LYS A 1174 -5.24 -14.13 -14.77
N GLN A 1175 -6.18 -14.95 -14.29
CA GLN A 1175 -6.08 -15.62 -12.98
C GLN A 1175 -4.76 -16.36 -12.77
N ASP A 1176 -4.35 -17.19 -13.74
CA ASP A 1176 -3.13 -18.00 -13.66
C ASP A 1176 -1.89 -17.10 -13.59
N GLN A 1177 -1.92 -15.94 -14.27
CA GLN A 1177 -0.85 -14.96 -14.23
C GLN A 1177 -0.77 -14.25 -12.88
N VAL A 1178 -1.91 -13.89 -12.28
CA VAL A 1178 -1.96 -13.28 -10.95
C VAL A 1178 -1.42 -14.24 -9.90
N VAL A 1179 -1.88 -15.48 -9.90
CA VAL A 1179 -1.42 -16.48 -8.94
C VAL A 1179 0.05 -16.83 -9.17
N MET A 1180 0.49 -16.95 -10.43
CA MET A 1180 1.91 -17.12 -10.74
C MET A 1180 2.77 -15.98 -10.19
N SER A 1181 2.29 -14.72 -10.26
CA SER A 1181 2.99 -13.60 -9.64
C SER A 1181 3.15 -13.81 -8.14
N LEU A 1182 2.07 -14.17 -7.43
CA LEU A 1182 2.13 -14.46 -5.99
C LEU A 1182 3.10 -15.62 -5.69
N VAL A 1183 3.00 -16.73 -6.43
CA VAL A 1183 3.88 -17.90 -6.28
C VAL A 1183 5.34 -17.50 -6.47
N LYS A 1184 5.67 -16.74 -7.52
CA LYS A 1184 7.04 -16.25 -7.77
C LYS A 1184 7.57 -15.41 -6.62
N HIS A 1185 6.79 -14.45 -6.14
CA HIS A 1185 7.21 -13.56 -5.05
C HIS A 1185 7.37 -14.33 -3.73
N LEU A 1186 6.44 -15.22 -3.37
CA LEU A 1186 6.55 -16.06 -2.19
C LEU A 1186 7.71 -17.05 -2.29
N TYR A 1187 7.93 -17.64 -3.46
CA TYR A 1187 9.02 -18.58 -3.72
C TYR A 1187 10.39 -17.90 -3.58
N ALA A 1188 10.56 -16.71 -4.19
CA ALA A 1188 11.76 -15.88 -4.02
C ALA A 1188 12.02 -15.56 -2.55
N TYR A 1189 10.98 -15.15 -1.82
CA TYR A 1189 11.08 -14.84 -0.39
C TYR A 1189 11.40 -16.08 0.45
N ALA A 1190 10.73 -17.22 0.21
CA ALA A 1190 10.94 -18.45 0.98
C ALA A 1190 12.37 -18.97 0.85
N LEU A 1191 12.95 -18.87 -0.34
CA LEU A 1191 14.30 -19.33 -0.63
C LEU A 1191 15.38 -18.27 -0.39
N GLY A 1192 15.00 -17.00 -0.35
CA GLY A 1192 15.93 -15.88 -0.23
C GLY A 1192 16.86 -15.77 -1.43
N LYS A 1193 16.35 -15.97 -2.65
CA LYS A 1193 17.11 -15.88 -3.91
C LYS A 1193 16.25 -15.28 -5.02
N GLU A 1194 16.89 -14.81 -6.09
CA GLU A 1194 16.17 -14.39 -7.30
C GLU A 1194 15.54 -15.58 -8.02
N VAL A 1195 14.38 -15.34 -8.64
CA VAL A 1195 13.76 -16.29 -9.56
C VAL A 1195 14.47 -16.22 -10.90
N ASN A 1196 15.07 -17.33 -11.31
CA ASN A 1196 15.79 -17.42 -12.56
C ASN A 1196 15.04 -18.27 -13.60
N PHE A 1197 15.47 -18.21 -14.86
CA PHE A 1197 14.88 -18.98 -15.97
C PHE A 1197 14.88 -20.50 -15.74
N HIS A 1198 15.76 -21.02 -14.88
CA HIS A 1198 15.80 -22.44 -14.54
C HIS A 1198 14.73 -22.87 -13.54
N ASP A 1199 14.21 -21.95 -12.71
CA ASP A 1199 13.13 -22.23 -11.74
C ASP A 1199 11.74 -22.31 -12.44
N GLU A 1200 11.61 -21.86 -13.69
CA GLU A 1200 10.34 -21.75 -14.41
C GLU A 1200 9.58 -23.09 -14.51
N SER A 1201 10.29 -24.21 -14.67
CA SER A 1201 9.64 -25.52 -14.70
C SER A 1201 8.99 -25.86 -13.35
N GLU A 1202 9.72 -25.64 -12.27
CA GLU A 1202 9.24 -25.91 -10.91
C GLU A 1202 8.07 -24.97 -10.56
N LEU A 1203 8.16 -23.69 -10.92
CA LEU A 1203 7.08 -22.72 -10.72
C LEU A 1203 5.78 -23.09 -11.47
N ASN A 1204 5.89 -23.59 -12.70
CA ASN A 1204 4.72 -24.07 -13.45
C ASN A 1204 4.10 -25.31 -12.79
N ASP A 1205 4.93 -26.24 -12.29
CA ASP A 1205 4.44 -27.41 -11.55
C ASP A 1205 3.74 -27.01 -10.25
N LEU A 1206 4.27 -25.99 -9.53
CA LEU A 1206 3.64 -25.41 -8.34
C LEU A 1206 2.28 -24.78 -8.68
N LEU A 1207 2.20 -24.00 -9.77
CA LEU A 1207 0.95 -23.39 -10.21
C LEU A 1207 -0.12 -24.44 -10.51
N GLU A 1208 0.23 -25.53 -11.21
CA GLU A 1208 -0.71 -26.61 -11.52
C GLU A 1208 -1.21 -27.31 -10.24
N LYS A 1209 -0.36 -27.52 -9.23
CA LYS A 1209 -0.79 -28.05 -7.93
C LYS A 1209 -1.78 -27.11 -7.24
N VAL A 1210 -1.42 -25.83 -7.13
CA VAL A 1210 -2.24 -24.79 -6.51
C VAL A 1210 -3.60 -24.65 -7.22
N LYS A 1211 -3.62 -24.76 -8.55
CA LYS A 1211 -4.84 -24.72 -9.36
C LYS A 1211 -5.77 -25.90 -9.08
N ASN A 1212 -5.23 -27.08 -8.80
CA ASN A 1212 -6.02 -28.25 -8.41
C ASN A 1212 -6.65 -28.12 -7.00
N GLU A 1213 -6.17 -27.16 -6.20
CA GLU A 1213 -6.68 -26.82 -4.87
C GLU A 1213 -7.40 -25.45 -4.86
N ASP A 1214 -8.04 -25.09 -5.98
CA ASP A 1214 -8.82 -23.86 -6.15
C ASP A 1214 -8.06 -22.56 -5.76
N TYR A 1215 -6.75 -22.58 -5.97
CA TYR A 1215 -5.82 -21.50 -5.65
C TYR A 1215 -5.79 -21.10 -4.16
N SER A 1216 -6.03 -22.02 -3.22
CA SER A 1216 -5.97 -21.74 -1.77
C SER A 1216 -4.63 -21.12 -1.33
N MET A 1217 -4.66 -20.16 -0.41
CA MET A 1217 -3.45 -19.53 0.14
C MET A 1217 -2.53 -20.52 0.87
N GLN A 1218 -3.09 -21.47 1.63
CA GLN A 1218 -2.26 -22.49 2.29
C GLN A 1218 -1.69 -23.49 1.28
N SER A 1219 -2.41 -23.81 0.19
CA SER A 1219 -1.88 -24.64 -0.91
C SER A 1219 -0.64 -24.02 -1.56
N VAL A 1220 -0.63 -22.69 -1.76
CA VAL A 1220 0.52 -21.95 -2.30
C VAL A 1220 1.73 -22.11 -1.39
N ILE A 1221 1.55 -21.87 -0.09
CA ILE A 1221 2.62 -21.97 0.91
C ILE A 1221 3.14 -23.40 1.03
N LEU A 1222 2.24 -24.38 1.15
CA LEU A 1222 2.59 -25.81 1.26
C LEU A 1222 3.30 -26.31 0.02
N SER A 1223 2.83 -25.93 -1.18
CA SER A 1223 3.46 -26.35 -2.43
C SER A 1223 4.90 -25.86 -2.53
N ILE A 1224 5.17 -24.61 -2.12
CA ILE A 1224 6.54 -24.06 -2.07
C ILE A 1224 7.39 -24.83 -1.04
N ILE A 1225 6.85 -25.07 0.15
CA ILE A 1225 7.57 -25.80 1.22
C ILE A 1225 7.89 -27.25 0.82
N GLN A 1226 7.03 -27.88 0.02
CA GLN A 1226 7.22 -29.24 -0.50
C GLN A 1226 8.04 -29.28 -1.80
N SER A 1227 8.47 -28.12 -2.31
CA SER A 1227 9.22 -28.05 -3.57
C SER A 1227 10.65 -28.61 -3.41
N PRO A 1228 11.23 -29.18 -4.49
CA PRO A 1228 12.63 -29.58 -4.50
C PRO A 1228 13.58 -28.47 -4.02
N SER A 1229 13.41 -27.24 -4.51
CA SER A 1229 14.28 -26.12 -4.16
C SER A 1229 14.23 -25.72 -2.68
N PHE A 1230 13.11 -25.97 -1.99
CA PHE A 1230 13.02 -25.76 -0.54
C PHE A 1230 13.63 -26.91 0.26
N ASN A 1231 13.61 -28.14 -0.26
CA ASN A 1231 13.97 -29.36 0.48
C ASN A 1231 15.35 -29.94 0.17
N GLN A 1232 15.98 -29.56 -0.93
CA GLN A 1232 17.29 -30.08 -1.37
C GLN A 1232 18.39 -29.04 -1.10
N ALA A 1233 19.62 -29.51 -0.86
CA ALA A 1233 20.81 -28.67 -0.71
C ALA A 1233 21.36 -28.20 -2.05
#